data_AF-A0A2V8C2G0-F1
#
_entry.id   AF-A0A2V8C2G0-F1
#
_cell.length_a   1.000
_cell.length_b   1.000
_cell.length_c   1.000
_cell.angle_alpha   90.00
_cell.angle_beta   90.00
_cell.angle_gamma   90.00
#
_symmetry.space_group_name_H-M   'P 1'
#
loop_
_entity.id
_entity.type
_entity.pdbx_description
1 polymer ?
#
loop_
_entity_poly.entity_id
_entity_poly.type
_entity_poly.pdbx_seq_one_letter_code
_entity_poly.pdbx_strand_id
1 'polypeptide(L)'
;VGMTLARIEVDESGAPAAPAARGFWSRVLPGSGSDEDRPIDAAWLLESIGSADVRQRSERLDQLAFGQRVARIVAAPTDRDRADMLYAVRMFPRFRMLLLTLERIGVANAAVYGAAVRQAARVSVPEGHRGFVALAQLQGGLALVARAAAVHSLDASKAEAVVSRLIAAPLGEDGRYAGAVARWVREDLANGIAPAADMETAIINAISGPSSGERGSSARVSWEGGQYRLDLGAAERQRLRRVREKQETLPIDVGLTIAAAARQLVSDGTPLAEAQGVVGRLTAMADGVPRRSRDDESDNLAPGAGMPAAQHEVLRKGIDELTKAIRSKDGKRVVRAAEPLVDLADEMLAYALLSIAYAAEVGDPDGAVLLADDVSRRHDFGFGVRDSDIRLRTAWSPPRQEVIPNVPWHVTGSLLGLDIALAPLALRRISVDGVLEAPRLTAPERESFALSVSLMNPFALLDRDRDAIVDAIARGTRRVETLTDQALESLADDISMEGWRRRAMRWTLVHERDRLVSMLSPGELLVLGGGRPNDFAAWGMAAAASYGCFCTRVMTPGRSAALMGRPQLGLVASVVSDLNLHVAMMLRRLALPAALARVVVSGAMQDFIDTVKPTDPGDWLTLARAARTATRERIEDYVAVATAAGPLMPVNTSQQR
;
A
#
# COMPACT_ATOMS: atom_id res chain seq x y z
N VAL A 1 20.18 -19.64 5.75
CA VAL A 1 21.39 -18.96 6.23
C VAL A 1 21.63 -17.67 5.45
N GLY A 2 22.01 -17.71 4.16
CA GLY A 2 22.26 -16.50 3.36
C GLY A 2 21.15 -15.45 3.41
N MET A 3 19.89 -15.84 3.15
CA MET A 3 18.73 -14.93 3.27
C MET A 3 18.49 -14.42 4.70
N THR A 4 18.73 -15.25 5.72
CA THR A 4 18.57 -14.87 7.13
C THR A 4 19.54 -13.74 7.47
N LEU A 5 20.81 -13.89 7.10
CA LEU A 5 21.84 -12.90 7.36
C LEU A 5 21.68 -11.66 6.47
N ALA A 6 21.21 -11.80 5.23
CA ALA A 6 21.00 -10.67 4.32
C ALA A 6 19.89 -9.71 4.77
N ARG A 7 18.95 -10.18 5.58
CA ARG A 7 17.81 -9.42 6.11
C ARG A 7 18.06 -8.71 7.42
N ILE A 8 19.11 -9.09 8.12
CA ILE A 8 19.46 -8.49 9.41
C ILE A 8 20.10 -7.14 9.12
N GLU A 9 19.54 -6.09 9.70
CA GLU A 9 20.21 -4.79 9.73
C GLU A 9 21.37 -4.88 10.71
N VAL A 10 22.54 -4.40 10.27
CA VAL A 10 23.76 -4.29 11.06
C VAL A 10 24.25 -2.85 11.03
N ASP A 11 24.97 -2.44 12.08
CA ASP A 11 25.66 -1.16 12.12
C ASP A 11 26.98 -1.20 11.32
N GLU A 12 27.74 -0.11 11.34
CA GLU A 12 29.02 0.03 10.63
C GLU A 12 30.08 -0.98 11.11
N SER A 13 29.96 -1.51 12.33
CA SER A 13 30.86 -2.54 12.87
C SER A 13 30.47 -3.96 12.43
N GLY A 14 29.30 -4.10 11.78
CA GLY A 14 28.71 -5.39 11.45
C GLY A 14 27.92 -6.03 12.60
N ALA A 15 27.75 -5.32 13.73
CA ALA A 15 26.92 -5.78 14.84
C ALA A 15 25.43 -5.60 14.52
N PRO A 16 24.54 -6.52 14.92
CA PRO A 16 23.11 -6.39 14.65
C PRO A 16 22.50 -5.12 15.25
N ALA A 17 21.68 -4.43 14.45
CA ALA A 17 20.95 -3.23 14.89
C ALA A 17 19.94 -3.56 16.00
N ALA A 18 19.60 -2.55 16.81
CA ALA A 18 18.61 -2.69 17.87
C ALA A 18 17.23 -3.11 17.34
N PRO A 19 16.44 -3.92 18.09
CA PRO A 19 16.77 -4.55 19.37
C PRO A 19 17.84 -5.64 19.20
N ALA A 20 18.96 -5.49 19.91
CA ALA A 20 20.13 -6.35 19.73
C ALA A 20 20.34 -7.32 20.92
N ALA A 21 19.49 -7.27 21.95
CA ALA A 21 19.62 -8.11 23.14
C ALA A 21 18.87 -9.43 22.96
N ARG A 22 19.52 -10.56 23.29
CA ARG A 22 18.91 -11.90 23.30
C ARG A 22 17.71 -11.96 24.23
N GLY A 23 17.76 -11.30 25.38
CA GLY A 23 16.66 -11.22 26.33
C GLY A 23 15.36 -10.62 25.74
N PHE A 24 15.46 -9.68 24.80
CA PHE A 24 14.29 -9.17 24.09
C PHE A 24 13.70 -10.26 23.19
N TRP A 25 14.54 -10.84 22.32
CA TRP A 25 14.10 -11.81 21.34
C TRP A 25 13.67 -13.14 21.94
N SER A 26 14.20 -13.52 23.11
CA SER A 26 13.79 -14.73 23.82
C SER A 26 12.34 -14.67 24.33
N ARG A 27 11.85 -13.45 24.59
CA ARG A 27 10.46 -13.17 25.00
C ARG A 27 9.51 -13.03 23.80
N VAL A 28 10.05 -12.73 22.61
CA VAL A 28 9.30 -12.63 21.35
C VAL A 28 9.15 -14.00 20.70
N LEU A 29 10.26 -14.73 20.54
CA LEU A 29 10.32 -15.98 19.81
C LEU A 29 9.99 -17.16 20.75
N PRO A 30 9.01 -18.02 20.41
CA PRO A 30 8.71 -19.19 21.23
C PRO A 30 9.82 -20.22 21.15
N GLY A 31 10.25 -20.76 22.31
CA GLY A 31 11.20 -21.85 22.41
C GLY A 31 12.68 -21.45 22.43
N SER A 32 13.01 -20.17 22.31
CA SER A 32 14.36 -19.67 22.65
C SER A 32 14.53 -19.68 24.16
N GLY A 33 15.61 -20.27 24.66
CA GLY A 33 15.90 -20.34 26.10
C GLY A 33 15.89 -18.96 26.78
N SER A 34 15.69 -18.95 28.10
CA SER A 34 15.80 -17.74 28.93
C SER A 34 17.26 -17.28 28.98
N ASP A 35 17.67 -16.43 28.04
CA ASP A 35 19.01 -15.85 27.98
C ASP A 35 19.10 -14.50 28.72
N GLU A 36 20.28 -14.22 29.29
CA GLU A 36 20.71 -12.91 29.80
C GLU A 36 20.69 -11.83 28.71
N ASP A 37 20.84 -10.54 29.06
CA ASP A 37 20.94 -9.40 28.14
C ASP A 37 22.25 -9.39 27.30
N ARG A 38 22.70 -10.56 26.84
CA ARG A 38 23.81 -10.71 25.88
C ARG A 38 23.38 -10.21 24.49
N PRO A 39 24.32 -9.76 23.66
CA PRO A 39 24.03 -9.39 22.28
C PRO A 39 23.63 -10.63 21.45
N ILE A 40 22.74 -10.44 20.49
CA ILE A 40 22.44 -11.43 19.45
C ILE A 40 23.68 -11.60 18.56
N ASP A 41 23.97 -12.84 18.19
CA ASP A 41 25.02 -13.17 17.23
C ASP A 41 24.49 -14.13 16.17
N ALA A 42 25.29 -14.37 15.12
CA ALA A 42 24.89 -15.22 14.01
C ALA A 42 24.58 -16.66 14.44
N ALA A 43 25.30 -17.20 15.43
CA ALA A 43 25.09 -18.56 15.93
C ALA A 43 23.71 -18.67 16.61
N TRP A 44 23.41 -17.75 17.52
CA TRP A 44 22.13 -17.69 18.23
C TRP A 44 20.95 -17.49 17.28
N LEU A 45 21.09 -16.65 16.25
CA LEU A 45 20.07 -16.45 15.23
C LEU A 45 19.82 -17.71 14.40
N LEU A 46 20.88 -18.44 14.06
CA LEU A 46 20.76 -19.71 13.33
C LEU A 46 20.11 -20.80 14.18
N GLU A 47 20.37 -20.85 15.47
CA GLU A 47 19.69 -21.75 16.39
C GLU A 47 18.22 -21.34 16.57
N SER A 48 17.95 -20.07 16.85
CA SER A 48 16.62 -19.56 17.19
C SER A 48 15.69 -19.45 15.98
N ILE A 49 16.22 -19.26 14.77
CA ILE A 49 15.41 -19.18 13.54
C ILE A 49 15.62 -20.44 12.72
N GLY A 50 16.88 -20.79 12.43
CA GLY A 50 17.23 -21.83 11.46
C GLY A 50 16.73 -23.24 11.80
N SER A 51 16.52 -23.56 13.08
CA SER A 51 15.98 -24.85 13.55
C SER A 51 14.46 -25.00 13.37
N ALA A 52 13.74 -23.91 13.13
CA ALA A 52 12.29 -23.95 12.94
C ALA A 52 11.90 -24.49 11.54
N ASP A 53 10.64 -24.91 11.39
CA ASP A 53 10.13 -25.32 10.07
C ASP A 53 10.15 -24.17 9.05
N VAL A 54 10.00 -24.48 7.76
CA VAL A 54 10.09 -23.49 6.67
C VAL A 54 9.14 -22.29 6.86
N ARG A 55 7.90 -22.52 7.31
CA ARG A 55 6.90 -21.44 7.46
C ARG A 55 7.26 -20.58 8.66
N GLN A 56 7.54 -21.21 9.80
CA GLN A 56 7.96 -20.51 11.02
C GLN A 56 9.25 -19.71 10.80
N ARG A 57 10.20 -20.21 10.01
CA ARG A 57 11.41 -19.46 9.65
C ARG A 57 11.10 -18.14 8.99
N SER A 58 10.22 -18.12 7.99
CA SER A 58 9.84 -16.88 7.31
C SER A 58 9.17 -15.90 8.27
N GLU A 59 8.24 -16.38 9.10
CA GLU A 59 7.55 -15.53 10.08
C GLU A 59 8.52 -14.94 11.11
N ARG A 60 9.46 -15.73 11.65
CA ARG A 60 10.47 -15.26 12.60
C ARG A 60 11.43 -14.26 11.97
N LEU A 61 11.80 -14.45 10.71
CA LEU A 61 12.62 -13.49 9.96
C LEU A 61 11.88 -12.17 9.74
N ASP A 62 10.60 -12.23 9.39
CA ASP A 62 9.81 -11.01 9.21
C ASP A 62 9.57 -10.28 10.55
N GLN A 63 9.36 -11.01 11.66
CA GLN A 63 9.30 -10.44 13.00
C GLN A 63 10.61 -9.73 13.38
N LEU A 64 11.75 -10.36 13.09
CA LEU A 64 13.08 -9.80 13.35
C LEU A 64 13.27 -8.49 12.58
N ALA A 65 13.02 -8.52 11.27
CA ALA A 65 13.15 -7.36 10.40
C ALA A 65 12.18 -6.24 10.79
N PHE A 66 10.93 -6.57 11.12
CA PHE A 66 9.96 -5.61 11.64
C PHE A 66 10.46 -4.96 12.93
N GLY A 67 10.90 -5.76 13.91
CA GLY A 67 11.39 -5.27 15.20
C GLY A 67 12.59 -4.32 15.06
N GLN A 68 13.54 -4.60 14.18
CA GLN A 68 14.67 -3.69 13.92
C GLN A 68 14.22 -2.37 13.27
N ARG A 69 13.31 -2.42 12.29
CA ARG A 69 12.81 -1.21 11.62
C ARG A 69 12.00 -0.33 12.56
N VAL A 70 11.07 -0.91 13.31
CA VAL A 70 10.21 -0.13 14.23
C VAL A 70 11.01 0.46 15.39
N ALA A 71 12.06 -0.21 15.88
CA ALA A 71 12.94 0.35 16.91
C ALA A 71 13.74 1.58 16.44
N ARG A 72 13.86 1.80 15.13
CA ARG A 72 14.45 3.03 14.56
C ARG A 72 13.46 4.19 14.49
N ILE A 73 12.16 3.88 14.40
CA ILE A 73 11.08 4.87 14.28
C ILE A 73 10.59 5.27 15.67
N VAL A 74 10.42 4.29 16.56
CA VAL A 74 9.81 4.44 17.87
C VAL A 74 10.88 4.68 18.93
N ALA A 75 10.79 5.81 19.61
CA ALA A 75 11.54 6.04 20.83
C ALA A 75 10.89 5.26 21.99
N ALA A 76 11.66 4.46 22.72
CA ALA A 76 11.20 3.71 23.89
C ALA A 76 11.97 4.11 25.17
N PRO A 77 11.84 5.37 25.64
CA PRO A 77 12.59 5.86 26.79
C PRO A 77 12.13 5.24 28.10
N THR A 78 10.85 4.85 28.23
CA THR A 78 10.30 4.27 29.47
C THR A 78 10.16 2.75 29.39
N ASP A 79 10.08 2.09 30.54
CA ASP A 79 9.82 0.64 30.60
C ASP A 79 8.46 0.26 30.00
N ARG A 80 7.48 1.16 30.10
CA ARG A 80 6.16 0.98 29.47
C ARG A 80 6.27 0.97 27.95
N ASP A 81 7.01 1.91 27.37
CA ASP A 81 7.22 1.96 25.92
C ASP A 81 7.92 0.71 25.41
N ARG A 82 8.93 0.23 26.15
CA ARG A 82 9.62 -1.03 25.86
C ARG A 82 8.68 -2.23 25.93
N ALA A 83 7.77 -2.25 26.90
CA ALA A 83 6.77 -3.31 27.04
C ALA A 83 5.74 -3.30 25.90
N ASP A 84 5.24 -2.12 25.51
CA ASP A 84 4.33 -1.98 24.36
C ASP A 84 5.04 -2.38 23.05
N MET A 85 6.33 -2.04 22.89
CA MET A 85 7.13 -2.47 21.74
C MET A 85 7.33 -3.99 21.73
N LEU A 86 7.72 -4.59 22.85
CA LEU A 86 7.85 -6.04 22.98
C LEU A 86 6.53 -6.75 22.62
N TYR A 87 5.42 -6.24 23.12
CA TYR A 87 4.09 -6.76 22.82
C TYR A 87 3.76 -6.66 21.34
N ALA A 88 4.00 -5.51 20.70
CA ALA A 88 3.75 -5.33 19.28
C ALA A 88 4.59 -6.27 18.40
N VAL A 89 5.90 -6.42 18.66
CA VAL A 89 6.75 -7.37 17.91
C VAL A 89 6.28 -8.80 18.09
N ARG A 90 5.94 -9.21 19.32
CA ARG A 90 5.42 -10.56 19.60
C ARG A 90 4.12 -10.84 18.87
N MET A 91 3.27 -9.83 18.72
CA MET A 91 1.95 -9.96 18.08
C MET A 91 1.99 -9.80 16.55
N PHE A 92 3.16 -9.48 15.98
CA PHE A 92 3.36 -9.29 14.54
C PHE A 92 2.83 -10.40 13.64
N PRO A 93 3.01 -11.71 13.93
CA PRO A 93 2.49 -12.77 13.07
C PRO A 93 0.97 -12.82 12.99
N ARG A 94 0.27 -12.32 14.02
CA ARG A 94 -1.18 -12.35 14.12
C ARG A 94 -1.83 -11.11 13.52
N PHE A 95 -1.17 -9.97 13.63
CA PHE A 95 -1.68 -8.66 13.21
C PHE A 95 -0.76 -7.97 12.21
N ARG A 96 -0.21 -8.75 11.26
CA ARG A 96 0.88 -8.32 10.38
C ARG A 96 0.56 -7.04 9.62
N MET A 97 -0.59 -6.99 8.94
CA MET A 97 -0.92 -5.84 8.10
C MET A 97 -1.28 -4.60 8.90
N LEU A 98 -1.82 -4.75 10.12
CA LEU A 98 -1.98 -3.62 11.04
C LEU A 98 -0.63 -2.99 11.35
N LEU A 99 0.32 -3.79 11.81
CA LEU A 99 1.60 -3.32 12.31
C LEU A 99 2.49 -2.76 11.18
N LEU A 100 2.47 -3.39 10.00
CA LEU A 100 3.14 -2.85 8.82
C LEU A 100 2.48 -1.55 8.32
N THR A 101 1.17 -1.40 8.48
CA THR A 101 0.49 -0.14 8.13
C THR A 101 0.90 1.00 9.06
N LEU A 102 0.98 0.75 10.38
CA LEU A 102 1.47 1.74 11.34
C LEU A 102 2.93 2.12 11.08
N GLU A 103 3.78 1.13 10.74
CA GLU A 103 5.17 1.36 10.30
C GLU A 103 5.22 2.26 9.06
N ARG A 104 4.40 1.98 8.04
CA ARG A 104 4.33 2.78 6.80
C ARG A 104 3.80 4.20 7.00
N ILE A 105 2.89 4.40 7.95
CA ILE A 105 2.40 5.73 8.35
C ILE A 105 3.51 6.53 9.06
N GLY A 106 4.48 5.84 9.67
CA GLY A 106 5.54 6.46 10.46
C GLY A 106 5.10 6.76 11.90
N VAL A 107 4.23 5.92 12.47
CA VAL A 107 3.84 6.02 13.88
C VAL A 107 5.07 5.84 14.76
N ALA A 108 5.37 6.84 15.59
CA ALA A 108 6.54 6.90 16.44
C ALA A 108 6.22 6.58 17.91
N ASN A 109 4.95 6.55 18.31
CA ASN A 109 4.55 6.26 19.68
C ASN A 109 4.27 4.76 19.91
N ALA A 110 5.07 4.13 20.78
CA ALA A 110 4.94 2.71 21.15
C ALA A 110 3.53 2.35 21.68
N ALA A 111 2.91 3.24 22.45
CA ALA A 111 1.59 3.00 23.04
C ALA A 111 0.50 2.84 21.98
N VAL A 112 0.65 3.48 20.82
CA VAL A 112 -0.28 3.36 19.69
C VAL A 112 -0.23 1.95 19.10
N TYR A 113 0.96 1.36 18.95
CA TYR A 113 1.11 -0.03 18.50
C TYR A 113 0.43 -1.02 19.45
N GLY A 114 0.69 -0.89 20.76
CA GLY A 114 0.06 -1.75 21.76
C GLY A 114 -1.46 -1.61 21.80
N ALA A 115 -1.98 -0.38 21.72
CA ALA A 115 -3.42 -0.11 21.68
C ALA A 115 -4.07 -0.64 20.40
N ALA A 116 -3.42 -0.49 19.25
CA ALA A 116 -3.90 -0.98 17.97
C ALA A 116 -4.11 -2.50 18.00
N VAL A 117 -3.12 -3.25 18.50
CA VAL A 117 -3.21 -4.72 18.62
C VAL A 117 -4.37 -5.13 19.53
N ARG A 118 -4.58 -4.44 20.66
CA ARG A 118 -5.70 -4.71 21.56
C ARG A 118 -7.05 -4.43 20.90
N GLN A 119 -7.18 -3.32 20.19
CA GLN A 119 -8.42 -2.99 19.48
C GLN A 119 -8.69 -3.97 18.34
N ALA A 120 -7.66 -4.32 17.56
CA ALA A 120 -7.72 -5.32 16.50
C ALA A 120 -8.19 -6.68 17.02
N ALA A 121 -7.65 -7.13 18.16
CA ALA A 121 -8.09 -8.36 18.80
C ALA A 121 -9.59 -8.31 19.17
N ARG A 122 -10.08 -7.18 19.68
CA ARG A 122 -11.49 -7.00 20.07
C ARG A 122 -12.44 -7.01 18.86
N VAL A 123 -12.11 -6.29 17.77
CA VAL A 123 -12.96 -6.26 16.57
C VAL A 123 -12.96 -7.58 15.80
N SER A 124 -11.99 -8.46 16.04
CA SER A 124 -11.94 -9.79 15.44
C SER A 124 -12.72 -10.86 16.21
N VAL A 125 -13.36 -10.52 17.34
CA VAL A 125 -14.20 -11.46 18.11
C VAL A 125 -15.56 -11.72 17.45
N PRO A 126 -16.32 -10.70 17.00
CA PRO A 126 -17.64 -10.94 16.41
C PRO A 126 -17.55 -11.71 15.09
N GLU A 127 -18.52 -12.58 14.84
CA GLU A 127 -18.61 -13.38 13.62
C GLU A 127 -19.68 -12.84 12.65
N GLY A 128 -19.67 -13.34 11.42
CA GLY A 128 -20.64 -13.00 10.39
C GLY A 128 -20.68 -11.50 10.10
N HIS A 129 -21.88 -11.00 9.82
CA HIS A 129 -22.08 -9.63 9.31
C HIS A 129 -21.63 -8.56 10.30
N ARG A 130 -21.79 -8.82 11.60
CA ARG A 130 -21.33 -7.89 12.63
C ARG A 130 -19.82 -7.77 12.64
N GLY A 131 -19.11 -8.91 12.57
CA GLY A 131 -17.66 -8.92 12.47
C GLY A 131 -17.17 -8.22 11.20
N PHE A 132 -17.86 -8.46 10.08
CA PHE A 132 -17.56 -7.82 8.80
C PHE A 132 -17.64 -6.29 8.92
N VAL A 133 -18.76 -5.75 9.44
CA VAL A 133 -18.95 -4.31 9.63
C VAL A 133 -17.85 -3.70 10.52
N ALA A 134 -17.54 -4.34 11.66
CA ALA A 134 -16.53 -3.82 12.59
C ALA A 134 -15.11 -3.81 11.98
N LEU A 135 -14.74 -4.86 11.23
CA LEU A 135 -13.45 -4.92 10.52
C LEU A 135 -13.38 -3.91 9.38
N ALA A 136 -14.44 -3.80 8.56
CA ALA A 136 -14.50 -2.84 7.46
C ALA A 136 -14.42 -1.39 7.97
N GLN A 137 -15.05 -1.05 9.09
CA GLN A 137 -14.91 0.27 9.70
C GLN A 137 -13.49 0.56 10.20
N LEU A 138 -12.88 -0.36 10.98
CA LEU A 138 -11.55 -0.14 11.53
C LEU A 138 -10.47 -0.14 10.43
N GLN A 139 -10.45 -1.17 9.59
CA GLN A 139 -9.43 -1.28 8.54
C GLN A 139 -9.67 -0.24 7.44
N GLY A 140 -10.92 0.09 7.10
CA GLY A 140 -11.25 1.12 6.13
C GLY A 140 -10.78 2.51 6.59
N GLY A 141 -11.07 2.88 7.84
CA GLY A 141 -10.57 4.12 8.43
C GLY A 141 -9.03 4.20 8.43
N LEU A 142 -8.35 3.12 8.83
CA LEU A 142 -6.89 3.04 8.78
C LEU A 142 -6.34 3.12 7.36
N ALA A 143 -6.99 2.51 6.37
CA ALA A 143 -6.58 2.55 4.97
C ALA A 143 -6.63 3.98 4.40
N LEU A 144 -7.67 4.76 4.74
CA LEU A 144 -7.76 6.17 4.33
C LEU A 144 -6.62 7.01 4.91
N VAL A 145 -6.31 6.84 6.20
CA VAL A 145 -5.21 7.58 6.83
C VAL A 145 -3.86 7.14 6.27
N ALA A 146 -3.65 5.84 6.07
CA ALA A 146 -2.44 5.32 5.44
C ALA A 146 -2.23 5.90 4.04
N ARG A 147 -3.29 5.97 3.24
CA ARG A 147 -3.23 6.58 1.91
C ARG A 147 -2.93 8.07 1.97
N ALA A 148 -3.63 8.83 2.82
CA ALA A 148 -3.42 10.27 2.98
C ALA A 148 -2.00 10.62 3.48
N ALA A 149 -1.42 9.77 4.32
CA ALA A 149 -0.03 9.88 4.75
C ALA A 149 0.95 9.59 3.60
N ALA A 150 0.71 8.52 2.82
CA ALA A 150 1.54 8.13 1.69
C ALA A 150 1.62 9.21 0.60
N VAL A 151 0.52 9.94 0.36
CA VAL A 151 0.46 11.05 -0.61
C VAL A 151 0.77 12.42 -0.01
N HIS A 152 1.23 12.46 1.25
CA HIS A 152 1.62 13.67 1.99
C HIS A 152 0.50 14.73 2.15
N SER A 153 -0.76 14.31 2.18
CA SER A 153 -1.87 15.15 2.65
C SER A 153 -1.90 15.24 4.18
N LEU A 154 -1.49 14.16 4.85
CA LEU A 154 -1.21 14.14 6.28
C LEU A 154 0.29 13.93 6.49
N ASP A 155 0.90 14.75 7.34
CA ASP A 155 2.22 14.42 7.89
C ASP A 155 2.11 13.29 8.93
N ALA A 156 3.25 12.66 9.26
CA ALA A 156 3.28 11.51 10.15
C ALA A 156 2.69 11.80 11.55
N SER A 157 2.89 13.02 12.08
CA SER A 157 2.39 13.40 13.40
C SER A 157 0.87 13.55 13.41
N LYS A 158 0.30 14.22 12.39
CA LYS A 158 -1.15 14.34 12.23
C LYS A 158 -1.79 12.98 11.94
N ALA A 159 -1.16 12.17 11.09
CA ALA A 159 -1.64 10.83 10.79
C ALA A 159 -1.66 9.95 12.06
N GLU A 160 -0.60 9.98 12.88
CA GLU A 160 -0.57 9.29 14.18
C GLU A 160 -1.69 9.76 15.11
N ALA A 161 -1.93 11.07 15.22
CA ALA A 161 -2.98 11.61 16.08
C ALA A 161 -4.38 11.11 15.64
N VAL A 162 -4.66 11.15 14.34
CA VAL A 162 -5.94 10.67 13.77
C VAL A 162 -6.09 9.15 13.95
N VAL A 163 -5.03 8.37 13.75
CA VAL A 163 -4.99 6.91 14.00
C VAL A 163 -5.24 6.58 15.47
N SER A 164 -4.60 7.32 16.38
CA SER A 164 -4.76 7.13 17.82
C SER A 164 -6.23 7.31 18.25
N ARG A 165 -6.92 8.32 17.69
CA ARG A 165 -8.35 8.55 17.91
C ARG A 165 -9.23 7.43 17.38
N LEU A 166 -8.92 6.88 16.20
CA LEU A 166 -9.64 5.73 15.64
C LEU A 166 -9.49 4.48 16.50
N ILE A 167 -8.26 4.18 16.94
CA ILE A 167 -7.97 3.03 17.80
C ILE A 167 -8.68 3.15 19.15
N ALA A 168 -8.79 4.38 19.68
CA ALA A 168 -9.48 4.67 20.92
C ALA A 168 -11.02 4.70 20.80
N ALA A 169 -11.58 4.52 19.59
CA ALA A 169 -13.02 4.55 19.37
C ALA A 169 -13.71 3.44 20.21
N PRO A 170 -14.75 3.79 21.00
CA PRO A 170 -15.47 2.81 21.81
C PRO A 170 -16.07 1.69 20.96
N LEU A 171 -15.83 0.45 21.39
CA LEU A 171 -16.47 -0.75 20.86
C LEU A 171 -17.31 -1.36 21.98
N GLY A 172 -18.62 -1.54 21.74
CA GLY A 172 -19.55 -2.14 22.69
C GLY A 172 -19.23 -3.60 22.98
N GLU A 173 -19.82 -4.15 24.04
CA GLU A 173 -19.66 -5.57 24.41
C GLU A 173 -20.21 -6.52 23.34
N ASP A 174 -21.19 -6.05 22.58
CA ASP A 174 -21.76 -6.74 21.43
C ASP A 174 -20.87 -6.70 20.18
N GLY A 175 -19.77 -5.96 20.20
CA GLY A 175 -18.83 -5.83 19.09
C GLY A 175 -19.19 -4.76 18.06
N ARG A 176 -20.06 -3.80 18.40
CA ARG A 176 -20.44 -2.67 17.51
C ARG A 176 -19.77 -1.36 17.93
N TYR A 177 -19.51 -0.50 16.96
CA TYR A 177 -18.99 0.85 17.23
C TYR A 177 -20.10 1.85 17.60
N ALA A 178 -21.36 1.56 17.29
CA ALA A 178 -22.52 2.38 17.62
C ALA A 178 -22.34 3.86 17.22
N GLY A 179 -21.86 4.09 15.99
CA GLY A 179 -21.60 5.43 15.45
C GLY A 179 -20.34 6.11 15.97
N ALA A 180 -19.47 5.42 16.72
CA ALA A 180 -18.18 5.97 17.15
C ALA A 180 -17.25 6.27 15.97
N VAL A 181 -17.22 5.42 14.95
CA VAL A 181 -16.40 5.66 13.75
C VAL A 181 -16.98 6.81 12.92
N ALA A 182 -18.30 6.96 12.84
CA ALA A 182 -18.93 8.13 12.21
C ALA A 182 -18.53 9.43 12.92
N ARG A 183 -18.40 9.40 14.26
CA ARG A 183 -17.86 10.52 15.05
C ARG A 183 -16.43 10.83 14.65
N TRP A 184 -15.58 9.81 14.66
CA TRP A 184 -14.18 9.94 14.29
C TRP A 184 -14.01 10.54 12.89
N VAL A 185 -14.79 10.11 11.89
CA VAL A 185 -14.75 10.71 10.55
C VAL A 185 -15.08 12.21 10.59
N ARG A 186 -16.16 12.59 11.28
CA ARG A 186 -16.64 13.99 11.30
C ARG A 186 -15.82 14.93 12.18
N GLU A 187 -15.18 14.42 13.22
CA GLU A 187 -14.52 15.23 14.25
C GLU A 187 -13.01 15.10 14.18
N ASP A 188 -12.45 13.89 14.08
CA ASP A 188 -11.01 13.68 14.13
C ASP A 188 -10.37 13.70 12.74
N LEU A 189 -10.90 12.92 11.79
CA LEU A 189 -10.37 12.88 10.42
C LEU A 189 -10.60 14.22 9.70
N ALA A 190 -11.81 14.79 9.82
CA ALA A 190 -12.17 16.08 9.22
C ALA A 190 -11.21 17.21 9.62
N ASN A 191 -10.78 17.24 10.89
CA ASN A 191 -9.84 18.25 11.39
C ASN A 191 -8.41 18.04 10.88
N GLY A 192 -8.08 16.82 10.44
CA GLY A 192 -6.79 16.50 9.83
C GLY A 192 -6.68 16.88 8.36
N ILE A 193 -7.80 17.00 7.65
CA ILE A 193 -7.84 17.18 6.19
C ILE A 193 -8.41 18.53 5.78
N ALA A 194 -8.17 18.94 4.53
CA ALA A 194 -8.73 20.19 4.00
C ALA A 194 -10.26 20.08 3.85
N PRO A 195 -11.03 21.11 4.27
CA PRO A 195 -12.48 21.10 4.14
C PRO A 195 -12.92 21.16 2.67
N ALA A 196 -14.08 20.59 2.39
CA ALA A 196 -14.75 20.63 1.08
C ALA A 196 -16.27 20.81 1.25
N ALA A 197 -17.02 20.76 0.15
CA ALA A 197 -18.48 20.88 0.16
C ALA A 197 -19.17 19.76 0.97
N ASP A 198 -18.62 18.55 0.92
CA ASP A 198 -19.07 17.35 1.61
C ASP A 198 -17.87 16.50 2.05
N MET A 199 -18.12 15.52 2.93
CA MET A 199 -17.07 14.69 3.51
C MET A 199 -16.44 13.75 2.48
N GLU A 200 -17.23 13.18 1.56
CA GLU A 200 -16.70 12.35 0.48
C GLU A 200 -15.66 13.11 -0.35
N THR A 201 -15.97 14.33 -0.76
CA THR A 201 -15.08 15.20 -1.51
C THR A 201 -13.84 15.55 -0.70
N ALA A 202 -13.98 15.85 0.60
CA ALA A 202 -12.86 16.13 1.48
C ALA A 202 -11.91 14.92 1.58
N ILE A 203 -12.46 13.71 1.75
CA ILE A 203 -11.70 12.46 1.80
C ILE A 203 -11.01 12.20 0.46
N ILE A 204 -11.73 12.29 -0.68
CA ILE A 204 -11.16 12.11 -2.02
C ILE A 204 -9.99 13.08 -2.24
N ASN A 205 -10.15 14.35 -1.86
CA ASN A 205 -9.09 15.34 -1.95
C ASN A 205 -7.87 14.93 -1.11
N ALA A 206 -8.10 14.48 0.13
CA ALA A 206 -7.03 14.05 1.03
C ALA A 206 -6.28 12.81 0.53
N ILE A 207 -6.96 11.76 0.06
CA ILE A 207 -6.30 10.52 -0.39
C ILE A 207 -5.66 10.65 -1.79
N SER A 208 -5.92 11.74 -2.50
CA SER A 208 -5.30 12.06 -3.79
C SER A 208 -3.94 12.76 -3.68
N GLY A 209 -3.69 13.44 -2.56
CA GLY A 209 -2.51 14.27 -2.38
C GLY A 209 -2.76 15.76 -2.68
N PRO A 210 -1.85 16.64 -2.22
CA PRO A 210 -1.96 18.08 -2.41
C PRO A 210 -1.93 18.46 -3.89
N SER A 211 -2.60 19.56 -4.24
CA SER A 211 -2.43 20.13 -5.58
C SER A 211 -1.02 20.71 -5.72
N SER A 212 -0.36 20.49 -6.87
CA SER A 212 0.97 21.09 -7.10
C SER A 212 0.93 22.63 -7.10
N GLY A 213 -0.25 23.23 -7.26
CA GLY A 213 -0.46 24.68 -7.20
C GLY A 213 -0.40 25.26 -5.78
N GLU A 214 -0.83 24.52 -4.76
CA GLU A 214 -0.81 24.95 -3.36
C GLU A 214 0.60 25.04 -2.77
N ARG A 215 1.58 24.32 -3.33
CA ARG A 215 2.99 24.38 -2.93
C ARG A 215 3.83 25.40 -3.71
N GLY A 216 3.21 26.23 -4.55
CA GLY A 216 3.89 27.34 -5.23
C GLY A 216 4.86 26.97 -6.37
N SER A 217 5.01 25.69 -6.72
CA SER A 217 5.88 25.24 -7.81
C SER A 217 5.21 24.17 -8.67
N SER A 218 4.19 24.56 -9.43
CA SER A 218 3.65 23.66 -10.45
C SER A 218 4.61 23.67 -11.65
N ALA A 219 5.46 22.65 -11.75
CA ALA A 219 6.44 22.55 -12.83
C ALA A 219 5.72 22.64 -14.19
N ARG A 220 6.11 23.63 -15.00
CA ARG A 220 5.63 23.76 -16.39
C ARG A 220 6.45 22.82 -17.25
N VAL A 221 5.77 22.03 -18.07
CA VAL A 221 6.37 21.01 -18.94
C VAL A 221 5.92 21.29 -20.36
N SER A 222 6.87 21.35 -21.28
CA SER A 222 6.60 21.43 -22.72
C SER A 222 6.71 20.02 -23.30
N TRP A 223 5.65 19.53 -23.93
CA TRP A 223 5.63 18.19 -24.55
C TRP A 223 4.84 18.23 -25.85
N GLU A 224 5.39 17.68 -26.94
CA GLU A 224 4.73 17.62 -28.26
C GLU A 224 4.11 18.95 -28.74
N GLY A 225 4.77 20.07 -28.43
CA GLY A 225 4.29 21.43 -28.76
C GLY A 225 3.21 21.98 -27.83
N GLY A 226 2.65 21.18 -26.93
CA GLY A 226 1.74 21.58 -25.87
C GLY A 226 2.45 22.10 -24.60
N GLN A 227 1.74 22.91 -23.82
CA GLN A 227 2.19 23.38 -22.50
C GLN A 227 1.34 22.76 -21.41
N TYR A 228 2.00 22.12 -20.45
CA TYR A 228 1.38 21.38 -19.36
C TYR A 228 1.87 21.87 -18.00
N ARG A 229 1.06 21.61 -16.99
CA ARG A 229 1.37 21.76 -15.58
C ARG A 229 1.36 20.38 -14.93
N LEU A 230 2.44 20.02 -14.24
CA LEU A 230 2.48 18.80 -13.45
C LEU A 230 1.61 18.95 -12.19
N ASP A 231 0.52 18.17 -12.08
CA ASP A 231 -0.38 18.13 -10.93
C ASP A 231 -0.80 16.68 -10.58
N LEU A 232 0.00 16.03 -9.72
CA LEU A 232 -0.22 14.65 -9.27
C LEU A 232 -1.59 14.50 -8.56
N GLY A 233 -1.87 15.42 -7.62
CA GLY A 233 -3.09 15.38 -6.85
C GLY A 233 -4.34 15.61 -7.71
N ALA A 234 -4.28 16.51 -8.71
CA ALA A 234 -5.44 16.75 -9.57
C ALA A 234 -5.77 15.55 -10.46
N ALA A 235 -4.75 14.92 -11.05
CA ALA A 235 -4.96 13.72 -11.86
C ALA A 235 -5.52 12.56 -11.03
N GLU A 236 -5.01 12.37 -9.82
CA GLU A 236 -5.51 11.33 -8.92
C GLU A 236 -6.95 11.61 -8.46
N ARG A 237 -7.31 12.87 -8.14
CA ARG A 237 -8.70 13.25 -7.85
C ARG A 237 -9.64 12.92 -9.00
N GLN A 238 -9.25 13.23 -10.24
CA GLN A 238 -10.05 12.94 -11.42
C GLN A 238 -10.23 11.42 -11.60
N ARG A 239 -9.15 10.65 -11.44
CA ARG A 239 -9.20 9.18 -11.50
C ARG A 239 -10.14 8.61 -10.45
N LEU A 240 -9.99 9.02 -9.19
CA LEU A 240 -10.84 8.55 -8.10
C LEU A 240 -12.31 8.86 -8.33
N ARG A 241 -12.66 10.07 -8.78
CA ARG A 241 -14.06 10.41 -9.10
C ARG A 241 -14.64 9.48 -10.17
N ARG A 242 -13.90 9.22 -11.25
CA ARG A 242 -14.34 8.27 -12.30
C ARG A 242 -14.52 6.85 -11.77
N VAL A 243 -13.63 6.38 -10.89
CA VAL A 243 -13.77 5.07 -10.24
C VAL A 243 -15.01 5.04 -9.33
N ARG A 244 -15.21 6.07 -8.51
CA ARG A 244 -16.38 6.19 -7.63
C ARG A 244 -17.70 6.21 -8.40
N GLU A 245 -17.74 6.94 -9.52
CA GLU A 245 -18.88 6.96 -10.44
C GLU A 245 -19.21 5.56 -10.95
N LYS A 246 -18.20 4.78 -11.38
CA LYS A 246 -18.37 3.41 -11.88
C LYS A 246 -18.68 2.38 -10.80
N GLN A 247 -18.28 2.63 -9.55
CA GLN A 247 -18.67 1.78 -8.42
C GLN A 247 -20.16 1.93 -8.06
N GLU A 248 -20.83 3.00 -8.50
CA GLU A 248 -22.27 3.24 -8.25
C GLU A 248 -22.68 3.07 -6.77
N THR A 249 -21.75 3.34 -5.84
CA THR A 249 -22.03 3.23 -4.40
C THR A 249 -22.49 4.56 -3.83
N LEU A 250 -23.23 4.48 -2.72
CA LEU A 250 -23.67 5.65 -2.00
C LEU A 250 -22.48 6.43 -1.43
N PRO A 251 -22.54 7.77 -1.45
CA PRO A 251 -21.54 8.59 -0.79
C PRO A 251 -21.47 8.33 0.71
N ILE A 252 -20.28 8.48 1.29
CA ILE A 252 -20.06 8.30 2.75
C ILE A 252 -20.96 9.23 3.59
N ASP A 253 -21.29 10.41 3.06
CA ASP A 253 -22.14 11.42 3.69
C ASP A 253 -23.55 10.89 4.03
N VAL A 254 -24.06 9.90 3.30
CA VAL A 254 -25.36 9.28 3.60
C VAL A 254 -25.31 8.58 4.96
N GLY A 255 -24.32 7.72 5.17
CA GLY A 255 -24.12 7.02 6.45
C GLY A 255 -23.83 8.01 7.59
N LEU A 256 -23.01 9.05 7.34
CA LEU A 256 -22.70 10.08 8.34
C LEU A 256 -23.93 10.91 8.73
N THR A 257 -24.83 11.18 7.78
CA THR A 257 -26.08 11.91 8.02
C THR A 257 -27.03 11.08 8.87
N ILE A 258 -27.19 9.78 8.57
CA ILE A 258 -28.01 8.87 9.39
C ILE A 258 -27.42 8.74 10.80
N ALA A 259 -26.10 8.59 10.94
CA ALA A 259 -25.44 8.50 12.25
C ALA A 259 -25.67 9.76 13.10
N ALA A 260 -25.57 10.95 12.49
CA ALA A 260 -25.80 12.20 13.18
C ALA A 260 -27.28 12.38 13.58
N ALA A 261 -28.21 12.02 12.69
CA ALA A 261 -29.63 12.03 12.95
C ALA A 261 -30.00 11.07 14.11
N ALA A 262 -29.53 9.83 14.06
CA ALA A 262 -29.78 8.83 15.09
C ALA A 262 -29.21 9.28 16.45
N ARG A 263 -27.99 9.82 16.48
CA ARG A 263 -27.38 10.37 17.71
C ARG A 263 -28.20 11.52 18.29
N GLN A 264 -28.65 12.45 17.46
CA GLN A 264 -29.50 13.56 17.89
C GLN A 264 -30.83 13.06 18.44
N LEU A 265 -31.40 11.97 17.91
CA LEU A 265 -32.67 11.43 18.38
C LEU A 265 -32.53 10.57 19.64
N VAL A 266 -31.36 9.96 19.86
CA VAL A 266 -31.05 9.15 21.05
C VAL A 266 -30.62 10.01 22.24
N SER A 267 -30.17 11.25 22.02
CA SER A 267 -29.85 12.15 23.13
C SER A 267 -31.11 12.51 23.92
N ASP A 268 -31.06 12.28 25.24
CA ASP A 268 -32.14 12.64 26.15
C ASP A 268 -32.46 14.15 26.05
N GLY A 269 -33.74 14.46 25.81
CA GLY A 269 -34.23 15.84 25.80
C GLY A 269 -34.36 16.51 24.43
N THR A 270 -34.17 15.78 23.32
CA THR A 270 -34.36 16.33 21.97
C THR A 270 -35.80 16.87 21.78
N PRO A 271 -35.99 18.17 21.50
CA PRO A 271 -37.31 18.75 21.31
C PRO A 271 -38.06 18.09 20.15
N LEU A 272 -39.37 17.90 20.29
CA LEU A 272 -40.19 17.22 19.28
C LEU A 272 -40.16 17.92 17.91
N ALA A 273 -40.04 19.25 17.89
CA ALA A 273 -39.91 20.05 16.66
C ALA A 273 -38.57 19.78 15.95
N GLU A 274 -37.48 19.61 16.71
CA GLU A 274 -36.19 19.22 16.13
C GLU A 274 -36.22 17.79 15.60
N ALA A 275 -36.86 16.88 16.34
CA ALA A 275 -37.06 15.51 15.88
C ALA A 275 -37.86 15.45 14.55
N GLN A 276 -38.87 16.31 14.39
CA GLN A 276 -39.59 16.45 13.11
C GLN A 276 -38.66 16.94 11.98
N GLY A 277 -37.81 17.93 12.27
CA GLY A 277 -36.80 18.41 11.31
C GLY A 277 -35.79 17.32 10.91
N VAL A 278 -35.38 16.46 11.86
CA VAL A 278 -34.51 15.30 11.59
C VAL A 278 -35.21 14.32 10.65
N VAL A 279 -36.46 13.94 10.94
CA VAL A 279 -37.23 13.03 10.09
C VAL A 279 -37.38 13.59 8.68
N GLY A 280 -37.67 14.89 8.53
CA GLY A 280 -37.75 15.53 7.20
C GLY A 280 -36.47 15.38 6.38
N ARG A 281 -35.30 15.55 7.01
CA ARG A 281 -34.00 15.33 6.34
C ARG A 281 -33.78 13.86 5.95
N LEU A 282 -34.12 12.92 6.84
CA LEU A 282 -34.02 11.49 6.55
C LEU A 282 -34.95 11.09 5.40
N THR A 283 -36.17 11.63 5.35
CA THR A 283 -37.13 11.38 4.25
C THR A 283 -36.59 11.87 2.91
N ALA A 284 -36.06 13.10 2.85
CA ALA A 284 -35.50 13.67 1.61
C ALA A 284 -34.33 12.83 1.06
N MET A 285 -33.51 12.27 1.95
CA MET A 285 -32.38 11.41 1.58
C MET A 285 -32.80 9.99 1.19
N ALA A 286 -33.88 9.45 1.76
CA ALA A 286 -34.34 8.08 1.53
C ALA A 286 -34.79 7.80 0.08
N ASP A 287 -35.08 8.84 -0.70
CA ASP A 287 -35.38 8.72 -2.14
C ASP A 287 -34.12 8.39 -2.96
N GLY A 288 -32.93 8.80 -2.50
CA GLY A 288 -31.66 8.54 -3.16
C GLY A 288 -30.99 7.22 -2.78
N VAL A 289 -31.52 6.49 -1.79
CA VAL A 289 -30.98 5.18 -1.39
C VAL A 289 -31.53 4.09 -2.30
N PRO A 290 -30.71 3.40 -3.12
CA PRO A 290 -31.18 2.41 -4.06
C PRO A 290 -31.80 1.20 -3.36
N ARG A 291 -32.81 0.60 -4.01
CA ARG A 291 -33.35 -0.70 -3.63
C ARG A 291 -32.53 -1.78 -4.32
N ARG A 292 -31.83 -2.61 -3.56
CA ARG A 292 -31.09 -3.76 -4.08
C ARG A 292 -31.89 -5.04 -3.87
N SER A 293 -31.87 -5.94 -4.85
CA SER A 293 -32.43 -7.27 -4.70
C SER A 293 -31.58 -8.10 -3.72
N ARG A 294 -32.21 -9.05 -3.02
CA ARG A 294 -31.47 -10.00 -2.17
C ARG A 294 -30.57 -10.92 -2.99
N ASP A 295 -30.97 -11.25 -4.21
CA ASP A 295 -30.22 -12.15 -5.09
C ASP A 295 -28.92 -11.48 -5.57
N ASP A 296 -29.01 -10.22 -6.02
CA ASP A 296 -27.84 -9.40 -6.42
C ASP A 296 -26.84 -9.22 -5.26
N GLU A 297 -27.33 -9.05 -4.04
CA GLU A 297 -26.48 -8.98 -2.85
C GLU A 297 -25.82 -10.34 -2.58
N SER A 298 -26.56 -11.45 -2.66
CA SER A 298 -26.04 -12.80 -2.39
C SER A 298 -24.86 -13.19 -3.29
N ASP A 299 -24.92 -12.87 -4.57
CA ASP A 299 -23.87 -13.23 -5.55
C ASP A 299 -22.55 -12.47 -5.32
N ASN A 300 -22.59 -11.39 -4.55
CA ASN A 300 -21.45 -10.52 -4.28
C ASN A 300 -20.85 -10.68 -2.88
N LEU A 301 -21.36 -11.60 -2.05
CA LEU A 301 -20.90 -11.75 -0.68
C LEU A 301 -19.74 -12.71 -0.53
N ALA A 302 -18.76 -12.30 0.30
CA ALA A 302 -17.71 -13.19 0.74
C ALA A 302 -18.29 -14.34 1.61
N PRO A 303 -17.73 -15.56 1.53
CA PRO A 303 -18.17 -16.70 2.33
C PRO A 303 -18.18 -16.38 3.83
N GLY A 304 -19.31 -16.67 4.49
CA GLY A 304 -19.47 -16.49 5.93
C GLY A 304 -19.60 -15.04 6.40
N ALA A 305 -19.54 -14.04 5.52
CA ALA A 305 -19.71 -12.62 5.89
C ALA A 305 -21.15 -12.31 6.36
N GLY A 306 -22.14 -13.15 6.05
CA GLY A 306 -23.54 -12.90 6.38
C GLY A 306 -24.20 -11.88 5.44
N MET A 307 -25.53 -11.81 5.47
CA MET A 307 -26.28 -10.92 4.58
C MET A 307 -26.34 -9.49 5.14
N PRO A 308 -26.12 -8.47 4.29
CA PRO A 308 -26.39 -7.08 4.62
C PRO A 308 -27.87 -6.84 4.91
N ALA A 309 -28.17 -5.77 5.65
CA ALA A 309 -29.54 -5.34 5.84
C ALA A 309 -30.11 -4.77 4.53
N ALA A 310 -31.43 -4.89 4.33
CA ALA A 310 -32.10 -4.18 3.24
C ALA A 310 -32.14 -2.68 3.54
N GLN A 311 -31.04 -1.97 3.23
CA GLN A 311 -30.76 -0.61 3.70
C GLN A 311 -31.92 0.37 3.45
N HIS A 312 -32.50 0.34 2.25
CA HIS A 312 -33.66 1.16 1.90
C HIS A 312 -34.88 0.86 2.79
N GLU A 313 -35.19 -0.42 3.02
CA GLU A 313 -36.35 -0.84 3.80
C GLU A 313 -36.18 -0.52 5.28
N VAL A 314 -34.98 -0.74 5.83
CA VAL A 314 -34.64 -0.40 7.22
C VAL A 314 -34.75 1.11 7.43
N LEU A 315 -34.23 1.92 6.51
CA LEU A 315 -34.34 3.38 6.58
C LEU A 315 -35.81 3.84 6.56
N ARG A 316 -36.60 3.35 5.60
CA ARG A 316 -38.03 3.70 5.48
C ARG A 316 -38.83 3.30 6.71
N LYS A 317 -38.62 2.08 7.20
CA LYS A 317 -39.27 1.60 8.42
C LYS A 317 -38.89 2.44 9.64
N GLY A 318 -37.62 2.82 9.77
CA GLY A 318 -37.16 3.72 10.84
C GLY A 318 -37.82 5.10 10.76
N ILE A 319 -37.91 5.68 9.57
CA ILE A 319 -38.61 6.96 9.32
C ILE A 319 -40.09 6.86 9.72
N ASP A 320 -40.77 5.76 9.37
CA ASP A 320 -42.18 5.55 9.70
C ASP A 320 -42.41 5.41 11.20
N GLU A 321 -41.57 4.63 11.90
CA GLU A 321 -41.68 4.47 13.36
C GLU A 321 -41.35 5.75 14.12
N LEU A 322 -40.35 6.52 13.67
CA LEU A 322 -40.05 7.85 14.21
C LEU A 322 -41.22 8.81 14.01
N THR A 323 -41.82 8.82 12.82
CA THR A 323 -42.99 9.65 12.51
C THR A 323 -44.16 9.31 13.43
N LYS A 324 -44.42 8.02 13.67
CA LYS A 324 -45.46 7.56 14.60
C LYS A 324 -45.14 7.98 16.05
N ALA A 325 -43.90 7.79 16.49
CA ALA A 325 -43.46 8.12 17.85
C ALA A 325 -43.58 9.63 18.16
N ILE A 326 -43.20 10.46 17.18
CA ILE A 326 -43.35 11.92 17.24
C ILE A 326 -44.83 12.30 17.31
N ARG A 327 -45.70 11.70 16.48
CA ARG A 327 -47.15 11.95 16.53
C ARG A 327 -47.75 11.60 17.89
N SER A 328 -47.28 10.53 18.53
CA SER A 328 -47.69 10.15 19.87
C SER A 328 -47.07 10.99 21.00
N LYS A 329 -46.18 11.95 20.69
CA LYS A 329 -45.45 12.79 21.65
C LYS A 329 -44.69 11.96 22.71
N ASP A 330 -44.23 10.78 22.33
CA ASP A 330 -43.55 9.85 23.24
C ASP A 330 -42.04 9.88 22.97
N GLY A 331 -41.31 10.66 23.77
CA GLY A 331 -39.87 10.81 23.65
C GLY A 331 -39.10 9.50 23.83
N LYS A 332 -39.54 8.61 24.73
CA LYS A 332 -38.90 7.30 24.92
C LYS A 332 -39.07 6.42 23.70
N ARG A 333 -40.24 6.49 23.07
CA ARG A 333 -40.50 5.79 21.80
C ARG A 333 -39.69 6.35 20.64
N VAL A 334 -39.40 7.66 20.62
CA VAL A 334 -38.49 8.27 19.64
C VAL A 334 -37.08 7.70 19.78
N VAL A 335 -36.54 7.66 21.00
CA VAL A 335 -35.20 7.08 21.28
C VAL A 335 -35.14 5.63 20.79
N ARG A 336 -36.12 4.80 21.16
CA ARG A 336 -36.19 3.40 20.75
C ARG A 336 -36.32 3.22 19.23
N ALA A 337 -37.07 4.09 18.56
CA ALA A 337 -37.23 4.04 17.11
C ALA A 337 -35.96 4.50 16.35
N ALA A 338 -35.07 5.25 17.01
CA ALA A 338 -33.80 5.69 16.44
C ALA A 338 -32.67 4.64 16.56
N GLU A 339 -32.74 3.72 17.51
CA GLU A 339 -31.70 2.69 17.72
C GLU A 339 -31.33 1.90 16.45
N PRO A 340 -32.28 1.37 15.64
CA PRO A 340 -31.93 0.64 14.42
C PRO A 340 -31.25 1.50 13.35
N LEU A 341 -31.42 2.83 13.40
CA LEU A 341 -30.73 3.74 12.48
C LEU A 341 -29.24 3.88 12.82
N VAL A 342 -28.84 3.65 14.07
CA VAL A 342 -27.42 3.59 14.45
C VAL A 342 -26.74 2.42 13.75
N ASP A 343 -27.36 1.24 13.79
CA ASP A 343 -26.83 0.04 13.14
C ASP A 343 -26.76 0.19 11.62
N LEU A 344 -27.82 0.74 11.02
CA LEU A 344 -27.85 1.04 9.60
C LEU A 344 -26.73 2.01 9.21
N ALA A 345 -26.49 3.06 10.02
CA ALA A 345 -25.44 4.02 9.76
C ALA A 345 -24.05 3.39 9.84
N ASP A 346 -23.79 2.53 10.83
CA ASP A 346 -22.52 1.82 10.95
C ASP A 346 -22.27 0.90 9.76
N GLU A 347 -23.28 0.16 9.31
CA GLU A 347 -23.20 -0.70 8.12
C GLU A 347 -22.93 0.12 6.84
N MET A 348 -23.69 1.19 6.60
CA MET A 348 -23.49 2.04 5.42
C MET A 348 -22.11 2.71 5.43
N LEU A 349 -21.65 3.14 6.60
CA LEU A 349 -20.30 3.69 6.75
C LEU A 349 -19.22 2.64 6.48
N ALA A 350 -19.41 1.40 6.93
CA ALA A 350 -18.48 0.30 6.68
C ALA A 350 -18.28 0.06 5.18
N TYR A 351 -19.38 -0.05 4.42
CA TYR A 351 -19.32 -0.24 2.96
C TYR A 351 -18.74 0.98 2.24
N ALA A 352 -19.05 2.20 2.67
CA ALA A 352 -18.47 3.40 2.08
C ALA A 352 -16.94 3.46 2.28
N LEU A 353 -16.45 3.20 3.50
CA LEU A 353 -15.02 3.15 3.81
C LEU A 353 -14.31 2.06 3.01
N LEU A 354 -14.92 0.86 2.90
CA LEU A 354 -14.43 -0.25 2.11
C LEU A 354 -14.31 0.13 0.62
N SER A 355 -15.38 0.71 0.06
CA SER A 355 -15.45 1.10 -1.34
C SER A 355 -14.45 2.19 -1.72
N ILE A 356 -14.26 3.20 -0.84
CA ILE A 356 -13.25 4.26 -1.03
C ILE A 356 -11.82 3.68 -0.94
N ALA A 357 -11.57 2.76 -0.01
CA ALA A 357 -10.27 2.10 0.09
C ALA A 357 -9.92 1.31 -1.19
N TYR A 358 -10.90 0.64 -1.81
CA TYR A 358 -10.72 0.01 -3.12
C TYR A 358 -10.48 1.04 -4.23
N ALA A 359 -11.23 2.15 -4.25
CA ALA A 359 -11.07 3.18 -5.27
C ALA A 359 -9.63 3.75 -5.32
N ALA A 360 -8.98 3.86 -4.16
CA ALA A 360 -7.58 4.30 -4.03
C ALA A 360 -6.59 3.42 -4.80
N GLU A 361 -6.88 2.13 -4.97
CA GLU A 361 -5.92 1.14 -5.47
C GLU A 361 -6.37 0.43 -6.76
N VAL A 362 -7.65 0.47 -7.12
CA VAL A 362 -8.13 0.09 -8.46
C VAL A 362 -7.54 1.07 -9.46
N GLY A 363 -6.63 0.63 -10.34
CA GLY A 363 -5.87 1.51 -11.22
C GLY A 363 -6.72 2.25 -12.26
N ASP A 364 -6.86 1.65 -13.45
CA ASP A 364 -7.57 2.27 -14.57
C ASP A 364 -9.09 2.24 -14.36
N PRO A 365 -9.79 3.40 -14.34
CA PRO A 365 -11.25 3.42 -14.28
C PRO A 365 -11.89 2.68 -15.45
N ASP A 366 -11.24 2.62 -16.61
CA ASP A 366 -11.73 1.94 -17.82
C ASP A 366 -11.29 0.46 -17.90
N GLY A 367 -10.62 -0.04 -16.86
CA GLY A 367 -10.19 -1.43 -16.75
C GLY A 367 -11.32 -2.43 -16.49
N ALA A 368 -11.06 -3.70 -16.83
CA ALA A 368 -12.05 -4.77 -16.77
C ALA A 368 -12.62 -5.05 -15.36
N VAL A 369 -11.88 -4.69 -14.30
CA VAL A 369 -12.28 -4.93 -12.91
C VAL A 369 -13.56 -4.19 -12.53
N LEU A 370 -13.78 -2.99 -13.09
CA LEU A 370 -14.96 -2.16 -12.81
C LEU A 370 -16.12 -2.41 -13.79
N LEU A 371 -16.03 -3.42 -14.66
CA LEU A 371 -17.14 -3.78 -15.56
C LEU A 371 -18.26 -4.55 -14.83
N ALA A 372 -17.98 -5.12 -13.65
CA ALA A 372 -18.83 -6.09 -12.96
C ALA A 372 -19.28 -5.64 -11.55
N ASP A 373 -19.73 -4.37 -11.44
CA ASP A 373 -20.17 -3.68 -10.21
C ASP A 373 -19.02 -3.41 -9.20
N ASP A 374 -19.32 -2.80 -8.04
CA ASP A 374 -18.34 -2.51 -6.99
C ASP A 374 -17.77 -3.78 -6.37
N VAL A 375 -16.58 -4.15 -6.84
CA VAL A 375 -15.80 -5.30 -6.39
C VAL A 375 -15.44 -5.26 -4.89
N SER A 376 -15.52 -4.10 -4.24
CA SER A 376 -15.24 -3.97 -2.80
C SER A 376 -16.17 -4.84 -1.95
N ARG A 377 -17.39 -5.07 -2.43
CA ARG A 377 -18.42 -5.89 -1.75
C ARG A 377 -18.02 -7.34 -1.56
N ARG A 378 -17.16 -7.85 -2.46
CA ARG A 378 -16.66 -9.23 -2.46
C ARG A 378 -15.46 -9.43 -1.53
N HIS A 379 -15.03 -8.39 -0.80
CA HIS A 379 -13.87 -8.50 0.08
C HIS A 379 -14.08 -9.56 1.16
N ASP A 380 -13.14 -10.50 1.26
CA ASP A 380 -13.21 -11.62 2.18
C ASP A 380 -12.21 -11.47 3.34
N PHE A 381 -12.71 -11.13 4.53
CA PHE A 381 -11.90 -11.13 5.75
C PHE A 381 -11.62 -12.55 6.30
N GLY A 382 -12.13 -13.60 5.66
CA GLY A 382 -11.94 -15.00 6.04
C GLY A 382 -13.03 -15.57 6.95
N PHE A 383 -14.24 -14.99 6.98
CA PHE A 383 -15.31 -15.46 7.87
C PHE A 383 -15.80 -16.88 7.55
N GLY A 384 -15.58 -17.37 6.32
CA GLY A 384 -15.84 -18.76 5.96
C GLY A 384 -14.90 -19.78 6.64
N VAL A 385 -13.82 -19.32 7.27
CA VAL A 385 -12.87 -20.18 7.98
C VAL A 385 -13.42 -20.56 9.36
N ARG A 386 -13.54 -21.88 9.60
CA ARG A 386 -14.06 -22.44 10.86
C ARG A 386 -13.14 -22.22 12.06
N ASP A 387 -11.84 -22.39 11.87
CA ASP A 387 -10.85 -22.21 12.92
C ASP A 387 -10.69 -20.72 13.27
N SER A 388 -10.90 -20.36 14.53
CA SER A 388 -10.90 -18.97 14.97
C SER A 388 -9.51 -18.33 14.95
N ASP A 389 -8.43 -19.09 15.15
CA ASP A 389 -7.07 -18.58 15.06
C ASP A 389 -6.68 -18.27 13.62
N ILE A 390 -7.00 -19.21 12.71
CA ILE A 390 -6.76 -19.02 11.28
C ILE A 390 -7.61 -17.86 10.76
N ARG A 391 -8.89 -17.79 11.12
CA ARG A 391 -9.77 -16.68 10.73
C ARG A 391 -9.23 -15.32 11.19
N LEU A 392 -8.81 -15.21 12.45
CA LEU A 392 -8.21 -13.98 12.96
C LEU A 392 -6.95 -13.62 12.18
N ARG A 393 -6.06 -14.58 11.91
CA ARG A 393 -4.85 -14.34 11.11
C ARG A 393 -5.19 -13.90 9.69
N THR A 394 -6.19 -14.51 9.05
CA THR A 394 -6.61 -14.17 7.68
C THR A 394 -6.98 -12.70 7.57
N ALA A 395 -7.85 -12.20 8.46
CA ALA A 395 -8.32 -10.80 8.46
C ALA A 395 -7.19 -9.75 8.61
N TRP A 396 -6.00 -10.15 9.07
CA TRP A 396 -4.84 -9.28 9.26
C TRP A 396 -3.60 -9.72 8.45
N SER A 397 -3.78 -10.68 7.55
CA SER A 397 -2.75 -11.18 6.65
C SER A 397 -2.61 -10.28 5.41
N PRO A 398 -1.45 -10.30 4.72
CA PRO A 398 -1.31 -9.58 3.46
C PRO A 398 -2.41 -9.99 2.49
N PRO A 399 -3.18 -9.04 1.94
CA PRO A 399 -4.27 -9.37 1.04
C PRO A 399 -3.75 -10.01 -0.23
N ARG A 400 -4.55 -10.91 -0.80
CA ARG A 400 -4.23 -11.62 -2.04
C ARG A 400 -5.47 -11.72 -2.91
N GLN A 401 -5.28 -11.67 -4.22
CA GLN A 401 -6.34 -11.95 -5.17
C GLN A 401 -6.62 -13.46 -5.17
N GLU A 402 -7.90 -13.82 -5.09
CA GLU A 402 -8.35 -15.19 -5.21
C GLU A 402 -9.07 -15.37 -6.55
N VAL A 403 -8.56 -16.31 -7.34
CA VAL A 403 -9.10 -16.67 -8.66
C VAL A 403 -9.41 -18.16 -8.64
N ILE A 404 -10.62 -18.48 -8.20
CA ILE A 404 -11.09 -19.86 -8.04
C ILE A 404 -12.16 -20.13 -9.11
N PRO A 405 -12.12 -21.28 -9.81
CA PRO A 405 -13.16 -21.62 -10.78
C PRO A 405 -14.57 -21.54 -10.16
N ASN A 406 -15.49 -20.88 -10.87
CA ASN A 406 -16.90 -20.67 -10.45
C ASN A 406 -17.09 -19.81 -9.19
N VAL A 407 -16.04 -19.15 -8.69
CA VAL A 407 -16.16 -18.11 -7.67
C VAL A 407 -15.78 -16.78 -8.31
N PRO A 408 -16.57 -15.71 -8.15
CA PRO A 408 -16.16 -14.39 -8.61
C PRO A 408 -14.78 -14.02 -8.06
N TRP A 409 -13.98 -13.36 -8.90
CA TRP A 409 -12.71 -12.78 -8.47
C TRP A 409 -12.95 -11.89 -7.24
N HIS A 410 -12.12 -12.06 -6.22
CA HIS A 410 -12.19 -11.28 -4.99
C HIS A 410 -10.81 -11.17 -4.34
N VAL A 411 -10.74 -10.38 -3.26
CA VAL A 411 -9.54 -10.26 -2.44
C VAL A 411 -9.83 -10.85 -1.08
N THR A 412 -8.98 -11.75 -0.62
CA THR A 412 -9.02 -12.30 0.74
C THR A 412 -7.87 -11.74 1.56
N GLY A 413 -8.14 -11.39 2.82
CA GLY A 413 -7.12 -10.98 3.79
C GLY A 413 -7.48 -9.68 4.50
N SER A 414 -6.46 -8.87 4.79
CA SER A 414 -6.68 -7.52 5.33
C SER A 414 -7.03 -6.53 4.22
N LEU A 415 -7.96 -5.61 4.50
CA LEU A 415 -8.17 -4.42 3.68
C LEU A 415 -6.93 -3.50 3.68
N LEU A 416 -6.11 -3.59 4.72
CA LEU A 416 -4.83 -2.88 4.77
C LEU A 416 -3.85 -3.55 3.82
N GLY A 417 -3.29 -2.76 2.90
CA GLY A 417 -2.35 -3.25 1.90
C GLY A 417 -2.98 -3.66 0.57
N LEU A 418 -4.16 -3.14 0.22
CA LEU A 418 -4.75 -3.37 -1.12
C LEU A 418 -3.81 -2.99 -2.27
N ASP A 419 -2.91 -2.01 -2.06
CA ASP A 419 -1.85 -1.65 -3.01
C ASP A 419 -0.93 -2.83 -3.35
N ILE A 420 -0.80 -3.80 -2.45
CA ILE A 420 -0.04 -5.04 -2.67
C ILE A 420 -0.86 -6.05 -3.45
N ALA A 421 -2.10 -6.32 -3.01
CA ALA A 421 -2.96 -7.30 -3.66
C ALA A 421 -3.32 -6.87 -5.09
N LEU A 422 -3.59 -5.59 -5.30
CA LEU A 422 -4.01 -5.01 -6.58
C LEU A 422 -2.86 -4.46 -7.40
N ALA A 423 -1.61 -4.74 -7.02
CA ALA A 423 -0.42 -4.27 -7.73
C ALA A 423 -0.44 -4.51 -9.25
N PRO A 424 -0.95 -5.66 -9.78
CA PRO A 424 -1.08 -5.84 -11.23
C PRO A 424 -1.96 -4.79 -11.92
N LEU A 425 -2.94 -4.21 -11.22
CA LEU A 425 -3.82 -3.15 -11.76
C LEU A 425 -3.11 -1.78 -11.85
N ALA A 426 -1.93 -1.63 -11.23
CA ALA A 426 -1.13 -0.42 -11.36
C ALA A 426 -0.34 -0.36 -12.68
N LEU A 427 -0.21 -1.50 -13.38
CA LEU A 427 0.43 -1.58 -14.69
C LEU A 427 -0.50 -1.12 -15.80
N ARG A 428 0.05 -0.57 -16.88
CA ARG A 428 -0.72 -0.06 -18.02
C ARG A 428 -0.25 -0.72 -19.30
N ARG A 429 -1.16 -1.33 -20.05
CA ARG A 429 -0.87 -1.82 -21.40
C ARG A 429 -1.16 -0.72 -22.42
N ILE A 430 -0.15 -0.32 -23.17
CA ILE A 430 -0.22 0.83 -24.10
C ILE A 430 -0.36 0.36 -25.56
N SER A 431 0.18 -0.82 -25.90
CA SER A 431 -0.03 -1.45 -27.21
C SER A 431 -0.85 -2.74 -27.07
N VAL A 432 -1.91 -2.85 -27.86
CA VAL A 432 -2.77 -4.04 -27.95
C VAL A 432 -2.64 -4.77 -29.29
N ASP A 433 -1.77 -4.29 -30.18
CA ASP A 433 -1.72 -4.72 -31.59
C ASP A 433 -0.95 -6.03 -31.81
N GLY A 434 -0.39 -6.64 -30.76
CA GLY A 434 0.38 -7.87 -30.83
C GLY A 434 -0.34 -9.08 -30.23
N VAL A 435 -0.25 -10.24 -30.90
CA VAL A 435 -0.53 -11.54 -30.27
C VAL A 435 0.58 -11.79 -29.25
N LEU A 436 0.23 -11.67 -27.97
CA LEU A 436 1.20 -11.87 -26.89
C LEU A 436 1.45 -13.37 -26.68
N GLU A 437 2.73 -13.76 -26.75
CA GLU A 437 3.16 -15.05 -26.24
C GLU A 437 2.96 -15.10 -24.72
N ALA A 438 2.78 -16.30 -24.16
CA ALA A 438 2.74 -16.45 -22.72
C ALA A 438 4.05 -15.94 -22.08
N PRO A 439 3.99 -15.07 -21.06
CA PRO A 439 5.19 -14.54 -20.41
C PRO A 439 6.11 -15.65 -19.91
N ARG A 440 7.42 -15.48 -20.11
CA ARG A 440 8.44 -16.44 -19.64
C ARG A 440 8.71 -16.34 -18.14
N LEU A 441 8.42 -15.18 -17.54
CA LEU A 441 8.50 -14.97 -16.10
C LEU A 441 7.49 -15.83 -15.35
N THR A 442 7.88 -16.32 -14.18
CA THR A 442 6.97 -17.01 -13.26
C THR A 442 5.94 -16.03 -12.67
N ALA A 443 4.79 -16.53 -12.20
CA ALA A 443 3.77 -15.67 -11.60
C ALA A 443 4.29 -14.82 -10.42
N PRO A 444 5.05 -15.37 -9.44
CA PRO A 444 5.61 -14.59 -8.34
C PRO A 444 6.58 -13.48 -8.79
N GLU A 445 7.32 -13.69 -9.87
CA GLU A 445 8.20 -12.66 -10.44
C GLU A 445 7.39 -11.52 -11.05
N ARG A 446 6.35 -11.84 -11.84
CA ARG A 446 5.46 -10.83 -12.41
C ARG A 446 4.77 -10.00 -11.33
N GLU A 447 4.28 -10.66 -10.28
CA GLU A 447 3.69 -9.99 -9.12
C GLU A 447 4.70 -9.08 -8.41
N SER A 448 5.94 -9.52 -8.24
CA SER A 448 7.00 -8.72 -7.60
C SER A 448 7.40 -7.50 -8.43
N PHE A 449 7.42 -7.60 -9.76
CA PHE A 449 7.61 -6.46 -10.66
C PHE A 449 6.43 -5.49 -10.58
N ALA A 450 5.19 -5.98 -10.64
CA ALA A 450 3.99 -5.15 -10.48
C ALA A 450 3.97 -4.42 -9.13
N LEU A 451 4.32 -5.12 -8.05
CA LEU A 451 4.42 -4.57 -6.70
C LEU A 451 5.42 -3.41 -6.62
N SER A 452 6.52 -3.50 -7.39
CA SER A 452 7.53 -2.44 -7.43
C SER A 452 6.98 -1.13 -8.00
N VAL A 453 6.08 -1.21 -9.00
CA VAL A 453 5.39 -0.03 -9.56
C VAL A 453 4.34 0.50 -8.60
N SER A 454 3.57 -0.41 -7.96
CA SER A 454 2.54 -0.04 -6.99
C SER A 454 3.12 0.75 -5.81
N LEU A 455 4.24 0.29 -5.25
CA LEU A 455 4.93 0.92 -4.12
C LEU A 455 5.76 2.16 -4.51
N MET A 456 5.93 2.46 -5.80
CA MET A 456 6.64 3.65 -6.26
C MET A 456 5.80 4.90 -5.99
N ASN A 457 6.17 5.69 -4.98
CA ASN A 457 5.46 6.91 -4.61
C ASN A 457 5.90 8.10 -5.49
N PRO A 458 5.03 8.67 -6.34
CA PRO A 458 5.41 9.74 -7.25
C PRO A 458 5.78 11.05 -6.52
N PHE A 459 5.30 11.25 -5.29
CA PHE A 459 5.67 12.41 -4.47
C PHE A 459 7.06 12.30 -3.84
N ALA A 460 7.65 11.10 -3.80
CA ALA A 460 9.01 10.85 -3.32
C ALA A 460 10.05 10.85 -4.45
N LEU A 461 9.64 11.02 -5.71
CA LEU A 461 10.52 11.04 -6.88
C LEU A 461 10.98 12.46 -7.18
N LEU A 462 12.17 12.81 -6.70
CA LEU A 462 12.71 14.17 -6.81
C LEU A 462 13.66 14.31 -8.02
N ASP A 463 13.62 15.47 -8.69
CA ASP A 463 14.51 15.79 -9.81
C ASP A 463 15.99 15.72 -9.39
N ARG A 464 16.31 16.18 -8.17
CA ARG A 464 17.67 16.11 -7.62
C ARG A 464 18.18 14.67 -7.51
N ASP A 465 17.29 13.72 -7.17
CA ASP A 465 17.65 12.32 -6.99
C ASP A 465 17.81 11.66 -8.36
N ARG A 466 16.91 11.95 -9.32
CA ARG A 466 17.06 11.56 -10.74
C ARG A 466 18.40 12.02 -11.28
N ASP A 467 18.74 13.29 -11.09
CA ASP A 467 19.97 13.86 -11.64
C ASP A 467 21.22 13.25 -10.99
N ALA A 468 21.20 13.05 -9.66
CA ALA A 468 22.27 12.37 -8.94
C ALA A 468 22.46 10.92 -9.40
N ILE A 469 21.38 10.17 -9.63
CA ILE A 469 21.41 8.81 -10.20
C ILE A 469 22.09 8.84 -11.56
N VAL A 470 21.65 9.72 -12.46
CA VAL A 470 22.17 9.77 -13.83
C VAL A 470 23.63 10.23 -13.87
N ASP A 471 24.02 11.19 -13.02
CA ASP A 471 25.41 11.64 -12.90
C ASP A 471 26.33 10.53 -12.36
N ALA A 472 25.86 9.77 -11.37
CA ALA A 472 26.59 8.63 -10.82
C ALA A 472 26.75 7.52 -11.87
N ILE A 473 25.68 7.13 -12.57
CA ILE A 473 25.77 6.17 -13.68
C ILE A 473 26.77 6.65 -14.73
N ALA A 474 26.73 7.93 -15.13
CA ALA A 474 27.68 8.48 -16.10
C ALA A 474 29.14 8.44 -15.62
N ARG A 475 29.40 8.67 -14.33
CA ARG A 475 30.74 8.50 -13.74
C ARG A 475 31.18 7.04 -13.74
N GLY A 476 30.29 6.11 -13.39
CA GLY A 476 30.55 4.67 -13.44
C GLY A 476 30.87 4.19 -14.85
N THR A 477 30.11 4.64 -15.84
CA THR A 477 30.38 4.36 -17.27
C THR A 477 31.78 4.81 -17.66
N ARG A 478 32.15 6.08 -17.37
CA ARG A 478 33.50 6.59 -17.67
C ARG A 478 34.60 5.78 -16.99
N ARG A 479 34.39 5.38 -15.73
CA ARG A 479 35.34 4.54 -14.98
C ARG A 479 35.58 3.19 -15.68
N VAL A 480 34.53 2.59 -16.25
CA VAL A 480 34.60 1.31 -16.97
C VAL A 480 35.24 1.48 -18.35
N GLU A 481 34.95 2.55 -19.08
CA GLU A 481 35.56 2.84 -20.40
C GLU A 481 37.08 3.00 -20.30
N THR A 482 37.56 3.64 -19.22
CA THR A 482 38.99 3.84 -18.95
C THR A 482 39.63 2.69 -18.16
N LEU A 483 38.94 1.55 -18.01
CA LEU A 483 39.41 0.43 -17.18
C LEU A 483 40.76 -0.11 -17.67
N THR A 484 41.63 -0.46 -16.73
CA THR A 484 42.90 -1.15 -16.97
C THR A 484 42.86 -2.54 -16.34
N ASP A 485 43.73 -3.44 -16.80
CA ASP A 485 43.79 -4.80 -16.27
C ASP A 485 44.11 -4.82 -14.76
N GLN A 486 45.01 -3.93 -14.32
CA GLN A 486 45.35 -3.76 -12.90
C GLN A 486 44.17 -3.27 -12.04
N ALA A 487 43.27 -2.46 -12.61
CA ALA A 487 42.13 -1.90 -11.89
C ALA A 487 40.87 -2.79 -11.93
N LEU A 488 40.88 -3.87 -12.72
CA LEU A 488 39.72 -4.77 -12.87
C LEU A 488 39.33 -5.45 -11.55
N GLU A 489 40.30 -5.90 -10.75
CA GLU A 489 39.99 -6.60 -9.50
C GLU A 489 39.34 -5.68 -8.46
N SER A 490 39.87 -4.46 -8.29
CA SER A 490 39.25 -3.47 -7.40
C SER A 490 37.85 -3.09 -7.87
N LEU A 491 37.64 -2.91 -9.18
CA LEU A 491 36.31 -2.67 -9.73
C LEU A 491 35.35 -3.84 -9.45
N ALA A 492 35.82 -5.08 -9.62
CA ALA A 492 35.05 -6.28 -9.36
C ALA A 492 34.71 -6.46 -7.87
N ASP A 493 35.60 -6.04 -6.96
CA ASP A 493 35.37 -6.07 -5.52
C ASP A 493 34.30 -5.05 -5.09
N ASP A 494 34.34 -3.83 -5.64
CA ASP A 494 33.38 -2.75 -5.34
C ASP A 494 31.92 -3.15 -5.56
N ILE A 495 31.66 -4.04 -6.52
CA ILE A 495 30.32 -4.55 -6.84
C ILE A 495 30.14 -6.04 -6.50
N SER A 496 31.12 -6.63 -5.80
CA SER A 496 31.10 -8.04 -5.39
C SER A 496 30.80 -9.00 -6.56
N MET A 497 31.47 -8.77 -7.69
CA MET A 497 31.26 -9.50 -8.94
C MET A 497 31.64 -10.98 -8.82
N GLU A 498 30.80 -11.86 -9.40
CA GLU A 498 31.01 -13.30 -9.39
C GLU A 498 32.24 -13.71 -10.22
N GLY A 499 32.96 -14.75 -9.76
CA GLY A 499 34.24 -15.15 -10.36
C GLY A 499 34.17 -15.51 -11.85
N TRP A 500 33.03 -16.00 -12.35
CA TRP A 500 32.86 -16.27 -13.78
C TRP A 500 32.72 -14.97 -14.61
N ARG A 501 32.02 -13.95 -14.08
CA ARG A 501 31.92 -12.62 -14.72
C ARG A 501 33.26 -11.89 -14.69
N ARG A 502 34.05 -12.03 -13.62
CA ARG A 502 35.42 -11.49 -13.57
C ARG A 502 36.28 -12.02 -14.72
N ARG A 503 36.26 -13.33 -14.96
CA ARG A 503 37.00 -13.96 -16.08
C ARG A 503 36.49 -13.46 -17.44
N ALA A 504 35.18 -13.38 -17.61
CA ALA A 504 34.58 -12.87 -18.85
C ALA A 504 34.93 -11.39 -19.09
N MET A 505 34.91 -10.55 -18.06
CA MET A 505 35.31 -9.15 -18.15
C MET A 505 36.80 -8.99 -18.47
N ARG A 506 37.67 -9.81 -17.89
CA ARG A 506 39.11 -9.80 -18.22
C ARG A 506 39.34 -10.13 -19.70
N TRP A 507 38.64 -11.15 -20.22
CA TRP A 507 38.71 -11.48 -21.64
C TRP A 507 38.19 -10.33 -22.52
N THR A 508 37.03 -9.77 -22.17
CA THR A 508 36.38 -8.66 -22.91
C THR A 508 37.25 -7.40 -22.89
N LEU A 509 37.94 -7.12 -21.79
CA LEU A 509 38.84 -5.99 -21.66
C LEU A 509 39.97 -6.01 -22.69
N VAL A 510 40.46 -7.21 -23.03
CA VAL A 510 41.55 -7.40 -24.00
C VAL A 510 41.03 -7.48 -25.44
N HIS A 511 39.88 -8.13 -25.67
CA HIS A 511 39.44 -8.51 -27.02
C HIS A 511 38.25 -7.69 -27.56
N GLU A 512 37.38 -7.16 -26.69
CA GLU A 512 36.11 -6.52 -27.06
C GLU A 512 35.83 -5.31 -26.13
N ARG A 513 36.79 -4.39 -26.04
CA ARG A 513 36.77 -3.28 -25.06
C ARG A 513 35.50 -2.43 -25.14
N ASP A 514 34.96 -2.22 -26.34
CA ASP A 514 33.73 -1.50 -26.60
C ASP A 514 32.48 -2.14 -25.96
N ARG A 515 32.53 -3.43 -25.64
CA ARG A 515 31.41 -4.16 -25.00
C ARG A 515 31.48 -4.17 -23.48
N LEU A 516 32.55 -3.66 -22.85
CA LEU A 516 32.73 -3.72 -21.39
C LEU A 516 31.56 -3.12 -20.61
N VAL A 517 31.11 -1.93 -21.01
CA VAL A 517 29.98 -1.26 -20.33
C VAL A 517 28.70 -2.08 -20.42
N SER A 518 28.48 -2.79 -21.54
CA SER A 518 27.28 -3.62 -21.73
C SER A 518 27.23 -4.83 -20.79
N MET A 519 28.37 -5.24 -20.23
CA MET A 519 28.47 -6.35 -19.27
C MET A 519 27.99 -5.99 -17.86
N LEU A 520 27.81 -4.70 -17.58
CA LEU A 520 27.38 -4.18 -16.28
C LEU A 520 25.95 -3.65 -16.35
N SER A 521 25.23 -3.77 -15.24
CA SER A 521 23.88 -3.23 -15.10
C SER A 521 23.92 -1.73 -14.72
N PRO A 522 22.89 -0.92 -15.04
CA PRO A 522 22.75 0.43 -14.50
C PRO A 522 22.92 0.53 -12.98
N GLY A 523 22.42 -0.45 -12.22
CA GLY A 523 22.64 -0.53 -10.77
C GLY A 523 24.11 -0.71 -10.38
N GLU A 524 24.88 -1.51 -11.12
CA GLU A 524 26.32 -1.65 -10.92
C GLU A 524 27.07 -0.36 -11.29
N LEU A 525 26.73 0.27 -12.42
CA LEU A 525 27.32 1.53 -12.85
C LEU A 525 27.04 2.68 -11.89
N LEU A 526 25.85 2.71 -11.29
CA LEU A 526 25.48 3.65 -10.23
C LEU A 526 26.46 3.56 -9.05
N VAL A 527 26.73 2.36 -8.54
CA VAL A 527 27.65 2.14 -7.42
C VAL A 527 29.09 2.45 -7.79
N LEU A 528 29.54 1.99 -8.96
CA LEU A 528 30.90 2.27 -9.46
C LEU A 528 31.19 3.77 -9.64
N GLY A 529 30.14 4.57 -9.90
CA GLY A 529 30.20 6.03 -9.97
C GLY A 529 30.03 6.76 -8.63
N GLY A 530 30.05 6.03 -7.51
CA GLY A 530 29.94 6.56 -6.15
C GLY A 530 28.51 6.80 -5.66
N GLY A 531 27.50 6.33 -6.39
CA GLY A 531 26.10 6.36 -5.94
C GLY A 531 25.86 5.38 -4.80
N ARG A 532 25.13 5.80 -3.77
CA ARG A 532 24.78 4.95 -2.63
C ARG A 532 23.34 4.46 -2.81
N PRO A 533 23.09 3.14 -2.98
CA PRO A 533 21.75 2.61 -3.24
C PRO A 533 20.68 3.02 -2.20
N ASN A 534 21.07 3.17 -0.94
CA ASN A 534 20.16 3.59 0.14
C ASN A 534 19.61 5.01 -0.04
N ASP A 535 20.35 5.90 -0.72
CA ASP A 535 19.93 7.29 -0.97
C ASP A 535 18.84 7.35 -2.05
N PHE A 536 18.66 6.28 -2.82
CA PHE A 536 17.77 6.23 -3.99
C PHE A 536 16.63 5.23 -3.83
N ALA A 537 16.25 4.91 -2.58
CA ALA A 537 15.24 3.89 -2.27
C ALA A 537 13.93 4.04 -3.08
N ALA A 538 13.48 5.28 -3.29
CA ALA A 538 12.27 5.60 -4.05
C ALA A 538 12.28 5.13 -5.52
N TRP A 539 13.47 4.94 -6.11
CA TRP A 539 13.67 4.42 -7.48
C TRP A 539 13.88 2.89 -7.52
N GLY A 540 13.84 2.25 -6.37
CA GLY A 540 14.14 0.84 -6.19
C GLY A 540 13.02 -0.13 -6.57
N MET A 541 13.25 -1.39 -6.23
CA MET A 541 12.30 -2.49 -6.39
C MET A 541 11.62 -2.81 -5.06
N ALA A 542 10.48 -3.49 -5.12
CA ALA A 542 9.77 -3.96 -3.93
C ALA A 542 10.69 -4.85 -3.06
N ALA A 543 10.76 -4.51 -1.78
CA ALA A 543 11.59 -5.20 -0.80
C ALA A 543 10.79 -6.15 0.11
N ALA A 544 9.54 -6.47 -0.26
CA ALA A 544 8.68 -7.37 0.52
C ALA A 544 9.28 -8.77 0.64
N ALA A 545 9.65 -9.37 -0.50
CA ALA A 545 10.24 -10.70 -0.54
C ALA A 545 11.70 -10.73 -0.06
N SER A 546 12.41 -9.60 -0.06
CA SER A 546 13.84 -9.55 0.30
C SER A 546 14.11 -9.03 1.71
N TYR A 547 13.32 -8.09 2.26
CA TYR A 547 13.50 -7.47 3.59
C TYR A 547 12.25 -7.52 4.50
N GLY A 548 11.12 -8.04 4.02
CA GLY A 548 9.90 -8.13 4.82
C GLY A 548 9.26 -6.76 5.14
N CYS A 549 9.51 -5.74 4.33
CA CYS A 549 8.83 -4.44 4.36
C CYS A 549 8.00 -4.25 3.09
N PHE A 550 6.90 -3.50 3.14
CA PHE A 550 6.26 -2.97 1.92
C PHE A 550 6.86 -1.62 1.59
N CYS A 551 8.13 -1.67 1.20
CA CYS A 551 8.96 -0.51 0.85
C CYS A 551 9.75 -0.79 -0.44
N THR A 552 10.25 0.27 -1.09
CA THR A 552 11.13 0.16 -2.26
C THR A 552 12.59 0.33 -1.85
N ARG A 553 13.51 -0.37 -2.53
CA ARG A 553 14.95 -0.28 -2.29
C ARG A 553 15.74 -0.52 -3.57
N VAL A 554 16.79 0.27 -3.79
CA VAL A 554 17.81 -0.07 -4.79
C VAL A 554 18.75 -1.07 -4.12
N MET A 555 18.91 -2.24 -4.71
CA MET A 555 19.76 -3.28 -4.13
C MET A 555 21.23 -2.97 -4.37
N THR A 556 22.04 -3.17 -3.34
CA THR A 556 23.50 -3.19 -3.48
C THR A 556 23.91 -4.37 -4.38
N PRO A 557 24.75 -4.16 -5.40
CA PRO A 557 25.31 -5.23 -6.22
C PRO A 557 25.95 -6.35 -5.40
N GLY A 558 26.01 -7.55 -6.00
CA GLY A 558 26.59 -8.75 -5.37
C GLY A 558 25.67 -9.52 -4.43
N ARG A 559 24.47 -9.02 -4.14
CA ARG A 559 23.47 -9.75 -3.34
C ARG A 559 22.64 -10.76 -4.15
N SER A 560 22.72 -10.72 -5.49
CA SER A 560 21.94 -11.56 -6.40
C SER A 560 22.15 -13.06 -6.14
N ALA A 561 23.40 -13.51 -5.97
CA ALA A 561 23.73 -14.92 -5.75
C ALA A 561 23.07 -15.50 -4.48
N ALA A 562 22.85 -14.68 -3.45
CA ALA A 562 22.17 -15.09 -2.22
C ALA A 562 20.65 -15.22 -2.36
N LEU A 563 20.07 -14.65 -3.42
CA LEU A 563 18.64 -14.56 -3.69
C LEU A 563 18.16 -15.51 -4.79
N MET A 564 19.07 -16.10 -5.56
CA MET A 564 18.77 -17.08 -6.61
C MET A 564 18.40 -18.46 -6.06
N GLY A 565 17.81 -19.31 -6.92
CA GLY A 565 17.50 -20.71 -6.62
C GLY A 565 16.19 -20.92 -5.83
N ARG A 566 15.35 -19.88 -5.73
CA ARG A 566 14.03 -19.91 -5.07
C ARG A 566 12.97 -19.21 -5.94
N PRO A 567 12.70 -19.71 -7.16
CA PRO A 567 11.77 -19.08 -8.11
C PRO A 567 10.37 -18.83 -7.54
N GLN A 568 9.92 -19.70 -6.63
CA GLN A 568 8.62 -19.58 -5.96
C GLN A 568 8.46 -18.32 -5.09
N LEU A 569 9.54 -17.57 -4.84
CA LEU A 569 9.54 -16.36 -4.00
C LEU A 569 9.67 -15.05 -4.80
N GLY A 570 9.86 -15.10 -6.12
CA GLY A 570 9.98 -13.89 -6.95
C GLY A 570 11.18 -12.98 -6.64
N LEU A 571 12.20 -13.48 -5.92
CA LEU A 571 13.28 -12.67 -5.34
C LEU A 571 14.17 -11.96 -6.37
N VAL A 572 14.27 -12.50 -7.58
CA VAL A 572 15.10 -11.90 -8.64
C VAL A 572 14.57 -10.53 -9.03
N ALA A 573 13.25 -10.31 -9.03
CA ALA A 573 12.68 -8.99 -9.30
C ALA A 573 13.17 -7.92 -8.31
N SER A 574 13.42 -8.27 -7.04
CA SER A 574 13.92 -7.33 -6.03
C SER A 574 15.34 -6.80 -6.32
N VAL A 575 16.14 -7.44 -7.19
CA VAL A 575 17.51 -7.00 -7.51
C VAL A 575 17.63 -6.30 -8.86
N VAL A 576 16.57 -6.25 -9.67
CA VAL A 576 16.60 -5.68 -11.03
C VAL A 576 15.89 -4.32 -11.04
N SER A 577 16.54 -3.29 -10.47
CA SER A 577 16.04 -1.90 -10.53
C SER A 577 16.38 -1.20 -11.85
N ASP A 578 17.02 -1.90 -12.79
CA ASP A 578 17.64 -1.31 -13.96
C ASP A 578 16.65 -0.62 -14.90
N LEU A 579 15.39 -1.09 -14.96
CA LEU A 579 14.35 -0.44 -15.76
C LEU A 579 13.99 0.93 -15.19
N ASN A 580 13.85 1.03 -13.86
CA ASN A 580 13.55 2.29 -13.18
C ASN A 580 14.70 3.29 -13.36
N LEU A 581 15.95 2.81 -13.26
CA LEU A 581 17.15 3.63 -13.46
C LEU A 581 17.28 4.08 -14.93
N HIS A 582 16.94 3.22 -15.89
CA HIS A 582 16.88 3.58 -17.31
C HIS A 582 15.82 4.64 -17.59
N VAL A 583 14.63 4.53 -16.99
CA VAL A 583 13.60 5.58 -17.06
C VAL A 583 14.11 6.90 -16.45
N ALA A 584 14.85 6.87 -15.35
CA ALA A 584 15.47 8.07 -14.77
C ALA A 584 16.39 8.78 -15.78
N MET A 585 17.23 8.01 -16.49
CA MET A 585 18.10 8.53 -17.55
C MET A 585 17.30 9.13 -18.72
N MET A 586 16.23 8.46 -19.15
CA MET A 586 15.40 8.93 -20.26
C MET A 586 14.62 10.20 -19.92
N LEU A 587 14.04 10.28 -18.71
CA LEU A 587 13.36 11.50 -18.25
C LEU A 587 14.32 12.69 -18.19
N ARG A 588 15.54 12.51 -17.68
CA ARG A 588 16.55 13.58 -17.70
C ARG A 588 16.91 14.00 -19.12
N ARG A 589 17.08 13.04 -20.03
CA ARG A 589 17.40 13.31 -21.45
C ARG A 589 16.28 14.07 -22.15
N LEU A 590 15.03 13.80 -21.81
CA LEU A 590 13.84 14.47 -22.35
C LEU A 590 13.49 15.77 -21.59
N ALA A 591 14.29 16.17 -20.59
CA ALA A 591 14.03 17.31 -19.72
C ALA A 591 12.65 17.25 -19.01
N LEU A 592 12.24 16.04 -18.62
CA LEU A 592 10.96 15.75 -17.99
C LEU A 592 11.10 15.51 -16.48
N PRO A 593 10.16 15.99 -15.64
CA PRO A 593 10.22 15.83 -14.19
C PRO A 593 10.28 14.38 -13.71
N ALA A 594 11.04 14.12 -12.65
CA ALA A 594 11.19 12.82 -11.99
C ALA A 594 9.85 12.20 -11.54
N ALA A 595 8.90 13.03 -11.10
CA ALA A 595 7.58 12.61 -10.65
C ALA A 595 6.77 11.85 -11.73
N LEU A 596 7.11 11.99 -13.01
CA LEU A 596 6.49 11.23 -14.10
C LEU A 596 6.95 9.77 -14.17
N ALA A 597 8.03 9.40 -13.47
CA ALA A 597 8.61 8.07 -13.57
C ALA A 597 7.61 6.96 -13.21
N ARG A 598 6.74 7.12 -12.20
CA ARG A 598 5.72 6.09 -11.90
C ARG A 598 4.81 5.80 -13.10
N VAL A 599 4.35 6.84 -13.80
CA VAL A 599 3.47 6.69 -14.97
C VAL A 599 4.22 6.01 -16.10
N VAL A 600 5.45 6.45 -16.39
CA VAL A 600 6.29 5.86 -17.45
C VAL A 600 6.64 4.41 -17.15
N VAL A 601 7.07 4.12 -15.91
CA VAL A 601 7.41 2.77 -15.44
C VAL A 601 6.18 1.86 -15.46
N SER A 602 4.95 2.36 -15.25
CA SER A 602 3.75 1.52 -15.33
C SER A 602 3.54 0.87 -16.70
N GLY A 603 3.85 1.60 -17.78
CA GLY A 603 3.83 1.11 -19.15
C GLY A 603 5.06 0.28 -19.49
N ALA A 604 6.24 0.81 -19.16
CA ALA A 604 7.51 0.14 -19.44
C ALA A 604 7.63 -1.22 -18.74
N MET A 605 7.12 -1.33 -17.50
CA MET A 605 7.14 -2.57 -16.72
C MET A 605 6.16 -3.60 -17.29
N GLN A 606 4.99 -3.17 -17.77
CA GLN A 606 4.05 -4.07 -18.44
C GLN A 606 4.68 -4.69 -19.69
N ASP A 607 5.28 -3.86 -20.55
CA ASP A 607 5.95 -4.32 -21.76
C ASP A 607 7.17 -5.19 -21.43
N PHE A 608 7.93 -4.83 -20.39
CA PHE A 608 9.05 -5.64 -19.91
C PHE A 608 8.60 -7.03 -19.46
N ILE A 609 7.54 -7.12 -18.64
CA ILE A 609 6.97 -8.40 -18.18
C ILE A 609 6.51 -9.26 -19.36
N ASP A 610 5.87 -8.64 -20.35
CA ASP A 610 5.28 -9.34 -21.50
C ASP A 610 6.36 -9.82 -22.49
N THR A 611 7.49 -9.12 -22.60
CA THR A 611 8.48 -9.37 -23.67
C THR A 611 9.79 -10.00 -23.21
N VAL A 612 10.15 -9.95 -21.93
CA VAL A 612 11.44 -10.47 -21.46
C VAL A 612 11.52 -11.99 -21.56
N LYS A 613 12.68 -12.50 -21.99
CA LYS A 613 12.93 -13.93 -22.24
C LYS A 613 14.15 -14.43 -21.47
N PRO A 614 14.11 -14.52 -20.12
CA PRO A 614 15.19 -15.14 -19.35
C PRO A 614 15.31 -16.63 -19.71
N THR A 615 16.53 -17.17 -19.69
CA THR A 615 16.75 -18.60 -20.01
C THR A 615 16.34 -19.53 -18.87
N ASP A 616 16.40 -19.04 -17.64
CA ASP A 616 16.01 -19.73 -16.42
C ASP A 616 15.61 -18.71 -15.33
N PRO A 617 14.96 -19.14 -14.23
CA PRO A 617 14.48 -18.20 -13.20
C PRO A 617 15.57 -17.41 -12.47
N GLY A 618 16.85 -17.80 -12.58
CA GLY A 618 17.98 -17.10 -11.99
C GLY A 618 18.68 -16.11 -12.93
N ASP A 619 18.23 -16.00 -14.19
CA ASP A 619 18.88 -15.22 -15.25
C ASP A 619 18.64 -13.71 -15.11
N TRP A 620 19.09 -13.15 -13.99
CA TRP A 620 18.99 -11.72 -13.68
C TRP A 620 19.75 -10.84 -14.68
N LEU A 621 20.80 -11.37 -15.32
CA LEU A 621 21.61 -10.60 -16.27
C LEU A 621 20.83 -10.34 -17.56
N THR A 622 20.06 -11.31 -18.06
CA THR A 622 19.13 -11.08 -19.19
C THR A 622 18.06 -10.06 -18.81
N LEU A 623 17.50 -10.15 -17.60
CA LEU A 623 16.52 -9.17 -17.11
C LEU A 623 17.12 -7.75 -17.07
N ALA A 624 18.29 -7.58 -16.47
CA ALA A 624 18.99 -6.29 -16.38
C ALA A 624 19.38 -5.72 -17.76
N ARG A 625 19.73 -6.58 -18.72
CA ARG A 625 20.01 -6.18 -20.10
C ARG A 625 18.76 -5.74 -20.84
N ALA A 626 17.68 -6.53 -20.77
CA ALA A 626 16.39 -6.21 -21.39
C ALA A 626 15.77 -4.94 -20.82
N ALA A 627 16.00 -4.64 -19.55
CA ALA A 627 15.55 -3.39 -18.93
C ALA A 627 16.07 -2.12 -19.63
N ARG A 628 17.20 -2.20 -20.35
CA ARG A 628 17.78 -1.08 -21.11
C ARG A 628 17.32 -1.00 -22.57
N THR A 629 16.58 -1.99 -23.06
CA THR A 629 16.20 -2.04 -24.48
C THR A 629 14.96 -1.22 -24.79
N ALA A 630 14.29 -0.65 -23.78
CA ALA A 630 13.21 0.31 -23.99
C ALA A 630 13.76 1.52 -24.76
N THR A 631 13.30 1.68 -26.01
CA THR A 631 13.79 2.73 -26.91
C THR A 631 13.24 4.09 -26.49
N ARG A 632 13.85 5.15 -27.01
CA ARG A 632 13.38 6.51 -26.76
C ARG A 632 11.92 6.68 -27.21
N GLU A 633 11.59 6.21 -28.41
CA GLU A 633 10.24 6.31 -28.99
C GLU A 633 9.21 5.63 -28.07
N ARG A 634 9.55 4.45 -27.55
CA ARG A 634 8.66 3.73 -26.62
C ARG A 634 8.47 4.48 -25.30
N ILE A 635 9.52 5.13 -24.78
CA ILE A 635 9.38 5.99 -23.59
C ILE A 635 8.51 7.22 -23.90
N GLU A 636 8.63 7.81 -25.09
CA GLU A 636 7.78 8.92 -25.54
C GLU A 636 6.30 8.49 -25.58
N ASP A 637 5.98 7.29 -26.08
CA ASP A 637 4.61 6.71 -26.04
C ASP A 637 4.08 6.62 -24.59
N TYR A 638 4.92 6.18 -23.64
CA TYR A 638 4.52 6.09 -22.23
C TYR A 638 4.31 7.46 -21.58
N VAL A 639 5.06 8.48 -22.00
CA VAL A 639 4.87 9.86 -21.55
C VAL A 639 3.58 10.43 -22.12
N ALA A 640 3.18 10.10 -23.34
CA ALA A 640 1.92 10.55 -23.93
C ALA A 640 0.71 10.18 -23.04
N VAL A 641 0.74 9.00 -22.40
CA VAL A 641 -0.28 8.59 -21.42
C VAL A 641 -0.39 9.55 -20.23
N ALA A 642 0.72 10.17 -19.81
CA ALA A 642 0.72 11.17 -18.74
C ALA A 642 -0.06 12.45 -19.12
N THR A 643 -0.24 12.72 -20.42
CA THR A 643 -1.02 13.86 -20.94
C THR A 643 -2.51 13.53 -21.14
N ALA A 644 -2.84 12.28 -21.51
CA ALA A 644 -4.21 11.88 -21.81
C ALA A 644 -5.02 11.54 -20.54
N ALA A 645 -4.41 10.79 -19.61
CA ALA A 645 -5.05 10.30 -18.40
C ALA A 645 -4.02 10.22 -17.24
N GLY A 646 -3.34 11.33 -17.00
CA GLY A 646 -2.23 11.41 -16.06
C GLY A 646 -1.94 12.82 -15.54
N PRO A 647 -0.78 13.01 -14.90
CA PRO A 647 -0.49 14.20 -14.11
C PRO A 647 -0.05 15.43 -14.92
N LEU A 648 0.06 15.35 -16.25
CA LEU A 648 0.34 16.50 -17.11
C LEU A 648 -0.97 17.14 -17.55
N MET A 649 -1.40 18.17 -16.82
CA MET A 649 -2.64 18.88 -17.08
C MET A 649 -2.40 20.04 -18.06
N PRO A 650 -3.19 20.21 -19.13
CA PRO A 650 -2.98 21.30 -20.08
C PRO A 650 -3.11 22.67 -19.40
N VAL A 651 -2.22 23.60 -19.74
CA VAL A 651 -2.34 25.00 -19.31
C VAL A 651 -3.40 25.68 -20.18
N ASN A 652 -4.62 25.85 -19.65
CA ASN A 652 -5.67 26.58 -20.36
C ASN A 652 -5.20 28.01 -20.68
N THR A 653 -4.99 28.30 -21.96
CA THR A 653 -4.67 29.64 -22.49
C THR A 653 -5.89 30.58 -22.58
N SER A 654 -7.06 30.15 -22.12
CA SER A 654 -8.34 30.85 -22.26
C SER A 654 -8.72 31.81 -21.12
N GLN A 655 -7.89 31.97 -20.08
CA GLN A 655 -8.11 32.97 -19.00
C GLN A 655 -7.15 34.19 -19.07
N GLN A 656 -6.44 34.38 -20.18
CA GLN A 656 -5.57 35.55 -20.41
C GLN A 656 -5.91 36.35 -21.68
N ARG A 657 -7.19 36.46 -22.03
CA ARG A 657 -7.65 37.49 -22.99
C ARG A 657 -8.81 38.27 -22.42
#